data_AF-A0A354BQ03-F1
#
_entry.id   AF-A0A354BQ03-F1
#
_cell.length_a   1.000
_cell.length_b   1.000
_cell.length_c   1.000
_cell.angle_alpha   90.00
_cell.angle_beta   90.00
_cell.angle_gamma   90.00
#
_symmetry.space_group_name_H-M   'P 1'
#
loop_
_entity.id
_entity.type
_entity.pdbx_description
1 polymer ?
#
loop_
_entity_poly.entity_id
_entity_poly.type
_entity_poly.pdbx_seq_one_letter_code
_entity_poly.pdbx_strand_id
1 'polypeptide(L)'
;MTQINTWLQFALQQMAAESYLDRVLSGELQLEQALRLGNNRLSAALASEPILLGKTRMTDQQIIGFSVHYDIIDHHANDATGFSATLIKDLRDPTGKTYTLSFRSLEYQNQAQGGDWERDGQGGAAGEIAGAGFALGQLVSMERYYEELKRSGKLPAGSTLNVTGYSLGGHLATVFTLLHSNDINHTYIFNGAGIGQIGGVTSVVTEADRIGQLITAMDAKFIEIDPMGALTRSGSSANVQNMSWYQPAVIQVAGQFQTTGTASMPTGGLNGGVTRTDGVFQKIIQLFGVGVTGGDIQLVANSGIHGPVHAVLIEGQPLVEGLPNPFRDYGNAHSITLVVDSLALQSLFETLDPDLTQIDIENMLKAASSAQADATAFSVEEHVAEGDTLELALDALRTLFVPNALDKTTDFDDDTGGFGNLGTRTEFYTHLAEVQAIVANQTFSIEPLVQRDSQGRVVPRLTAAELVAEAQGNTDQGLAYRYALRTMNPFAVVGVDYVGLGHAANGKLALYDPATGFGEMTEQYLTDRATFLLAKLDLTLNNRTTPSDSLSLTHYGDAASRFDIPAGLSSFAREYLFGSDQADALTGSQFVPTDDHLYGGGGSDDLRGFGGDDYLQGDSGNDRLDGGTGGDTLHGGLGFDSYVLTADGTDRIEDGDDRGVIQLNGRLLMGGVRKEGDPDSTYKSLDGQWIFVRNGSTLTLNGTVTIQHWQPGSLGIELRDLSASPTDPGLPTGPFAFTVIRGPENNDLDPPGAGPSALYGHGGDDILEGDHTPLLGAFDDLLDGGAGNDTLIAGLGHDYLLGGPGDDYAYVDDGDYFFGGDDVDIMAGSTFIVNFTNATISSGTHYGEGGEGN
;
A
#
# COMPACT_ATOMS: atom_id res chain seq x y z
N MET A 1 -5.74 7.64 28.82
CA MET A 1 -6.51 7.40 27.58
C MET A 1 -6.38 8.65 26.76
N THR A 2 -6.00 8.50 25.51
CA THR A 2 -5.78 9.63 24.60
C THR A 2 -7.11 10.19 24.08
N GLN A 3 -7.06 11.31 23.37
CA GLN A 3 -8.26 11.96 22.85
C GLN A 3 -8.95 11.10 21.77
N ILE A 4 -8.19 10.51 20.84
CA ILE A 4 -8.69 9.62 19.78
C ILE A 4 -9.37 8.39 20.38
N ASN A 5 -8.72 7.72 21.35
CA ASN A 5 -9.32 6.59 22.06
C ASN A 5 -10.61 6.95 22.80
N THR A 6 -10.68 8.17 23.36
CA THR A 6 -11.90 8.66 24.00
C THR A 6 -13.01 8.84 22.97
N TRP A 7 -12.71 9.45 21.82
CA TRP A 7 -13.67 9.63 20.73
C TRP A 7 -14.17 8.30 20.17
N LEU A 8 -13.28 7.34 19.90
CA LEU A 8 -13.62 6.00 19.42
C LEU A 8 -14.62 5.31 20.35
N GLN A 9 -14.41 5.41 21.67
CA GLN A 9 -15.28 4.78 22.66
C GLN A 9 -16.69 5.36 22.66
N PHE A 10 -16.83 6.68 22.55
CA PHE A 10 -18.15 7.31 22.48
C PHE A 10 -18.79 7.13 21.10
N ALA A 11 -18.00 7.01 20.03
CA ALA A 11 -18.48 6.68 18.69
C ALA A 11 -19.07 5.26 18.65
N LEU A 12 -18.39 4.28 19.26
CA LEU A 12 -18.89 2.90 19.41
C LEU A 12 -20.18 2.84 20.25
N GLN A 13 -20.27 3.61 21.34
CA GLN A 13 -21.50 3.72 22.13
C GLN A 13 -22.66 4.32 21.33
N GLN A 14 -22.40 5.36 20.54
CA GLN A 14 -23.40 5.95 19.67
C GLN A 14 -23.83 4.98 18.56
N MET A 15 -22.88 4.32 17.91
CA MET A 15 -23.13 3.30 16.88
C MET A 15 -23.97 2.13 17.43
N ALA A 16 -23.68 1.69 18.66
CA ALA A 16 -24.49 0.70 19.36
C ALA A 16 -25.92 1.21 19.62
N ALA A 17 -26.09 2.47 20.04
CA ALA A 17 -27.40 3.07 20.24
C ALA A 17 -28.23 3.12 18.94
N GLU A 18 -27.60 3.36 17.78
CA GLU A 18 -28.29 3.31 16.48
C GLU A 18 -28.86 1.92 16.12
N SER A 19 -28.43 0.86 16.81
CA SER A 19 -28.94 -0.50 16.57
C SER A 19 -30.33 -0.78 17.17
N TYR A 20 -30.85 0.13 18.00
CA TYR A 20 -32.09 -0.04 18.76
C TYR A 20 -33.15 0.96 18.32
N LEU A 21 -33.91 0.71 17.24
CA LEU A 21 -34.90 1.72 16.75
C LEU A 21 -36.20 1.62 17.53
N ASP A 22 -36.81 0.44 17.51
CA ASP A 22 -37.87 0.10 18.45
C ASP A 22 -37.84 -1.37 18.87
N ARG A 23 -36.62 -1.90 18.86
CA ARG A 23 -36.29 -3.14 19.52
C ARG A 23 -35.98 -2.83 20.97
N VAL A 24 -36.86 -3.25 21.87
CA VAL A 24 -36.48 -3.46 23.28
C VAL A 24 -36.17 -4.94 23.42
N LEU A 25 -34.88 -5.28 23.43
CA LEU A 25 -34.42 -6.66 23.51
C LEU A 25 -33.84 -6.92 24.91
N SER A 26 -34.23 -8.04 25.51
CA SER A 26 -33.79 -8.47 26.83
C SER A 26 -32.95 -9.76 26.72
N GLY A 27 -31.64 -9.67 26.98
CA GLY A 27 -30.70 -10.79 27.06
C GLY A 27 -29.50 -10.66 26.10
N GLU A 28 -28.35 -11.25 26.46
CA GLU A 28 -27.06 -11.15 25.73
C GLU A 28 -27.15 -11.57 24.26
N LEU A 29 -27.76 -12.73 23.97
CA LEU A 29 -28.01 -13.21 22.60
C LEU A 29 -28.83 -12.25 21.74
N GLN A 30 -29.62 -11.37 22.37
CA GLN A 30 -30.42 -10.38 21.65
C GLN A 30 -29.65 -9.06 21.44
N LEU A 31 -28.68 -8.72 22.30
CA LEU A 31 -27.76 -7.58 22.14
C LEU A 31 -26.83 -7.80 20.94
N GLU A 32 -26.13 -8.93 20.87
CA GLU A 32 -25.21 -9.23 19.75
C GLU A 32 -25.94 -9.22 18.41
N GLN A 33 -27.15 -9.81 18.38
CA GLN A 33 -27.99 -9.81 17.18
C GLN A 33 -28.43 -8.39 16.79
N ALA A 34 -28.74 -7.53 17.77
CA ALA A 34 -29.11 -6.14 17.51
C ALA A 34 -27.94 -5.37 16.89
N LEU A 35 -26.75 -5.43 17.50
CA LEU A 35 -25.56 -4.71 17.03
C LEU A 35 -25.11 -5.16 15.63
N ARG A 36 -25.22 -6.47 15.34
CA ARG A 36 -24.93 -7.03 14.01
C ARG A 36 -25.95 -6.61 12.95
N LEU A 37 -27.21 -6.48 13.34
CA LEU A 37 -28.28 -5.99 12.46
C LEU A 37 -28.21 -4.48 12.28
N GLY A 38 -27.66 -3.76 13.24
CA GLY A 38 -27.52 -2.31 13.14
C GLY A 38 -28.87 -1.60 13.16
N ASN A 39 -28.94 -0.47 12.47
CA ASN A 39 -30.15 0.35 12.33
C ASN A 39 -31.26 -0.28 11.44
N ASN A 40 -31.22 -1.60 11.21
CA ASN A 40 -32.24 -2.32 10.45
C ASN A 40 -33.43 -2.78 11.32
N ARG A 41 -34.65 -2.42 10.90
CA ARG A 41 -35.90 -3.10 11.33
C ARG A 41 -36.26 -4.23 10.36
N LEU A 42 -35.65 -5.41 10.50
CA LEU A 42 -35.98 -6.54 9.61
C LEU A 42 -36.17 -7.87 10.35
N SER A 43 -36.94 -8.77 9.72
CA SER A 43 -37.25 -10.12 10.20
C SER A 43 -35.98 -10.98 10.36
N ALA A 44 -36.01 -11.99 11.24
CA ALA A 44 -34.87 -12.87 11.53
C ALA A 44 -34.22 -13.52 10.28
N ALA A 45 -34.93 -13.62 9.15
CA ALA A 45 -34.44 -14.19 7.90
C ALA A 45 -33.36 -13.34 7.20
N LEU A 46 -33.29 -12.03 7.46
CA LEU A 46 -32.30 -11.12 6.86
C LEU A 46 -31.07 -10.89 7.76
N ALA A 47 -31.06 -11.47 8.97
CA ALA A 47 -29.92 -11.39 9.89
C ALA A 47 -28.69 -12.19 9.42
N SER A 48 -28.90 -13.13 8.48
CA SER A 48 -27.85 -13.90 7.81
C SER A 48 -27.36 -13.27 6.52
N GLU A 49 -27.91 -12.13 6.07
CA GLU A 49 -27.44 -11.47 4.85
C GLU A 49 -26.10 -10.75 5.14
N PRO A 50 -25.02 -11.11 4.42
CA PRO A 50 -23.72 -10.50 4.62
C PRO A 50 -23.72 -9.03 4.20
N ILE A 51 -24.45 -8.70 3.13
CA ILE A 51 -24.47 -7.37 2.50
C ILE A 51 -25.81 -6.70 2.73
N LEU A 52 -25.79 -5.55 3.40
CA LEU A 52 -26.94 -4.66 3.60
C LEU A 52 -26.46 -3.23 3.39
N LEU A 53 -26.61 -2.73 2.17
CA LEU A 53 -26.13 -1.41 1.76
C LEU A 53 -26.75 -0.29 2.61
N GLY A 54 -25.90 0.66 3.00
CA GLY A 54 -26.27 1.91 3.69
C GLY A 54 -26.58 1.75 5.18
N LYS A 55 -26.23 0.63 5.82
CA LYS A 55 -26.61 0.31 7.20
C LYS A 55 -25.46 0.40 8.19
N THR A 56 -25.69 1.09 9.30
CA THR A 56 -24.75 1.21 10.41
C THR A 56 -24.77 -0.08 11.22
N ARG A 57 -23.74 -0.93 11.09
CA ARG A 57 -23.69 -2.29 11.69
C ARG A 57 -22.34 -2.54 12.35
N MET A 58 -22.29 -3.25 13.47
CA MET A 58 -21.03 -3.60 14.12
C MET A 58 -20.52 -4.97 13.65
N THR A 59 -19.20 -5.09 13.46
CA THR A 59 -18.52 -6.38 13.21
C THR A 59 -18.47 -7.23 14.48
N ASP A 60 -18.19 -8.53 14.35
CA ASP A 60 -18.11 -9.45 15.48
C ASP A 60 -17.07 -9.01 16.51
N GLN A 61 -15.93 -8.53 16.04
CA GLN A 61 -14.86 -8.02 16.90
C GLN A 61 -15.28 -6.75 17.64
N GLN A 62 -15.98 -5.84 16.97
CA GLN A 62 -16.55 -4.65 17.61
C GLN A 62 -17.60 -5.04 18.67
N ILE A 63 -18.46 -6.03 18.37
CA ILE A 63 -19.48 -6.54 19.30
C ILE A 63 -18.85 -7.15 20.55
N ILE A 64 -17.82 -7.98 20.37
CA ILE A 64 -17.07 -8.59 21.49
C ILE A 64 -16.44 -7.49 22.35
N GLY A 65 -15.73 -6.55 21.73
CA GLY A 65 -15.10 -5.44 22.45
C GLY A 65 -16.11 -4.55 23.17
N PHE A 66 -17.27 -4.29 22.56
CA PHE A 66 -18.35 -3.52 23.17
C PHE A 66 -18.94 -4.24 24.38
N SER A 67 -19.30 -5.51 24.24
CA SER A 67 -20.02 -6.29 25.26
C SER A 67 -19.17 -6.57 26.51
N VAL A 68 -17.84 -6.55 26.39
CA VAL A 68 -16.92 -6.64 27.54
C VAL A 68 -16.84 -5.33 28.33
N HIS A 69 -17.16 -4.19 27.71
CA HIS A 69 -16.95 -2.87 28.29
C HIS A 69 -18.23 -2.12 28.64
N TYR A 70 -19.36 -2.50 28.05
CA TYR A 70 -20.60 -1.74 28.19
C TYR A 70 -21.81 -2.66 28.40
N ASP A 71 -22.76 -2.16 29.18
CA ASP A 71 -24.07 -2.80 29.40
C ASP A 71 -25.20 -1.84 29.01
N ILE A 72 -26.23 -2.36 28.34
CA ILE A 72 -27.40 -1.57 27.95
C ILE A 72 -28.43 -1.65 29.09
N ILE A 73 -28.60 -0.53 29.80
CA ILE A 73 -29.43 -0.47 31.00
C ILE A 73 -30.89 -0.20 30.66
N ASP A 74 -31.12 0.67 29.68
CA ASP A 74 -32.46 0.99 29.21
C ASP A 74 -32.44 1.51 27.79
N HIS A 75 -33.56 1.32 27.09
CA HIS A 75 -33.76 1.87 25.76
C HIS A 75 -35.19 2.40 25.63
N HIS A 76 -35.30 3.68 25.27
CA HIS A 76 -36.55 4.30 24.84
C HIS A 76 -36.69 4.12 23.33
N ALA A 77 -37.53 3.16 22.97
CA ALA A 77 -37.90 2.90 21.58
C ALA A 77 -38.61 4.12 20.98
N ASN A 78 -38.37 4.35 19.69
CA ASN A 78 -38.95 5.45 18.92
C ASN A 78 -40.44 5.66 19.25
N ASP A 79 -40.76 6.86 19.71
CA ASP A 79 -42.12 7.23 20.12
C ASP A 79 -42.84 8.11 19.07
N ALA A 80 -44.01 8.66 19.43
CA ALA A 80 -44.82 9.40 18.47
C ALA A 80 -44.18 10.71 17.99
N THR A 81 -43.19 11.21 18.72
CA THR A 81 -42.42 12.42 18.40
C THR A 81 -41.21 12.13 17.53
N GLY A 82 -40.81 10.86 17.40
CA GLY A 82 -39.56 10.46 16.77
C GLY A 82 -38.42 10.21 17.75
N PHE A 83 -38.61 10.54 19.03
CA PHE A 83 -37.54 10.45 20.02
C PHE A 83 -37.16 9.00 20.34
N SER A 84 -35.86 8.74 20.33
CA SER A 84 -35.28 7.49 20.82
C SER A 84 -33.93 7.71 21.50
N ALA A 85 -33.67 6.96 22.57
CA ALA A 85 -32.45 7.08 23.34
C ALA A 85 -32.08 5.79 24.09
N THR A 86 -30.80 5.60 24.34
CA THR A 86 -30.26 4.42 25.02
C THR A 86 -29.40 4.85 26.21
N LEU A 87 -29.64 4.26 27.38
CA LEU A 87 -28.80 4.41 28.56
C LEU A 87 -27.81 3.25 28.62
N ILE A 88 -26.53 3.59 28.57
CA ILE A 88 -25.41 2.65 28.54
C ILE A 88 -24.59 2.82 29.82
N LYS A 89 -24.15 1.72 30.43
CA LYS A 89 -23.25 1.73 31.59
C LYS A 89 -21.85 1.33 31.17
N ASP A 90 -20.84 2.07 31.62
CA ASP A 90 -19.44 1.70 31.45
C ASP A 90 -19.03 0.71 32.55
N LEU A 91 -18.69 -0.51 32.16
CA LEU A 91 -18.27 -1.59 33.06
C LEU A 91 -16.80 -1.50 33.46
N ARG A 92 -16.01 -0.66 32.78
CA ARG A 92 -14.59 -0.44 33.09
C ARG A 92 -14.40 0.51 34.26
N ASP A 93 -15.40 1.33 34.55
CA ASP A 93 -15.39 2.21 35.71
C ASP A 93 -15.48 1.37 37.01
N PRO A 94 -14.43 1.37 37.85
CA PRO A 94 -14.41 0.58 39.09
C PRO A 94 -15.43 1.05 40.12
N THR A 95 -15.95 2.27 39.99
CA THR A 95 -17.03 2.77 40.86
C THR A 95 -18.40 2.24 40.42
N GLY A 96 -18.51 1.78 39.17
CA GLY A 96 -19.74 1.27 38.57
C GLY A 96 -20.84 2.34 38.45
N LYS A 97 -20.46 3.62 38.34
CA LYS A 97 -21.37 4.79 38.36
C LYS A 97 -21.28 5.65 37.10
N THR A 98 -20.50 5.24 36.10
CA THR A 98 -20.37 5.96 34.84
C THR A 98 -21.39 5.44 33.82
N TYR A 99 -22.16 6.37 33.27
CA TYR A 99 -23.22 6.10 32.30
C TYR A 99 -23.10 7.05 31.11
N THR A 100 -23.62 6.62 29.97
CA THR A 100 -23.78 7.43 28.77
C THR A 100 -25.23 7.40 28.34
N LEU A 101 -25.83 8.57 28.14
CA LEU A 101 -27.14 8.70 27.49
C LEU A 101 -26.93 9.05 26.02
N SER A 102 -27.27 8.12 25.14
CA SER A 102 -27.08 8.25 23.69
C SER A 102 -28.39 8.58 22.99
N PHE A 103 -28.43 9.69 22.26
CA PHE A 103 -29.59 10.12 21.47
C PHE A 103 -29.42 9.70 20.01
N ARG A 104 -30.44 9.03 19.49
CA ARG A 104 -30.42 8.43 18.16
C ARG A 104 -30.53 9.44 17.02
N SER A 105 -30.07 9.02 15.84
CA SER A 105 -30.36 9.71 14.58
C SER A 105 -31.71 9.32 13.98
N LEU A 106 -32.09 10.04 12.92
CA LEU A 106 -33.19 9.68 12.04
C LEU A 106 -32.81 8.57 11.05
N GLU A 107 -33.82 7.87 10.53
CA GLU A 107 -33.68 6.94 9.41
C GLU A 107 -34.35 7.51 8.15
N TYR A 108 -33.67 7.43 7.01
CA TYR A 108 -34.18 7.93 5.72
C TYR A 108 -35.35 7.13 5.14
N GLN A 109 -35.59 5.94 5.69
CA GLN A 109 -36.71 5.10 5.29
C GLN A 109 -37.97 5.47 6.07
N ASN A 110 -39.13 5.29 5.44
CA ASN A 110 -40.41 5.44 6.12
C ASN A 110 -40.63 4.35 7.17
N GLN A 111 -41.54 4.57 8.12
CA GLN A 111 -41.87 3.61 9.18
C GLN A 111 -42.26 2.24 8.63
N ALA A 112 -43.02 2.21 7.53
CA ALA A 112 -43.43 0.98 6.86
C ALA A 112 -42.25 0.18 6.25
N GLN A 113 -41.12 0.84 6.01
CA GLN A 113 -39.89 0.27 5.45
C GLN A 113 -38.79 0.11 6.52
N GLY A 114 -39.14 0.33 7.78
CA GLY A 114 -38.23 0.10 8.89
C GLY A 114 -37.44 1.30 9.39
N GLY A 115 -37.76 2.52 8.94
CA GLY A 115 -37.19 3.75 9.48
C GLY A 115 -38.22 4.59 10.24
N ASP A 116 -38.07 5.92 10.19
CA ASP A 116 -38.94 6.91 10.83
C ASP A 116 -38.92 8.29 10.16
N TRP A 117 -38.60 8.33 8.87
CA TRP A 117 -38.54 9.56 8.08
C TRP A 117 -39.77 10.48 8.22
N GLU A 118 -40.97 9.92 8.39
CA GLU A 118 -42.20 10.70 8.55
C GLU A 118 -42.29 11.46 9.88
N ARG A 119 -41.52 11.05 10.89
CA ARG A 119 -41.42 11.73 12.19
C ARG A 119 -40.24 12.69 12.25
N ASP A 120 -39.14 12.32 11.59
CA ASP A 120 -37.84 12.97 11.81
C ASP A 120 -37.30 13.75 10.62
N GLY A 121 -37.74 13.43 9.40
CA GLY A 121 -37.26 14.04 8.17
C GLY A 121 -37.68 15.50 7.99
N GLN A 122 -37.63 15.99 6.75
CA GLN A 122 -37.90 17.40 6.42
C GLN A 122 -39.29 17.89 6.88
N GLY A 123 -40.30 17.02 6.88
CA GLY A 123 -41.65 17.35 7.37
C GLY A 123 -41.85 17.19 8.88
N GLY A 124 -40.81 16.75 9.59
CA GLY A 124 -40.84 16.40 11.00
C GLY A 124 -39.78 17.15 11.81
N ALA A 125 -39.12 16.44 12.74
CA ALA A 125 -38.18 17.03 13.70
C ALA A 125 -37.02 17.80 13.05
N ALA A 126 -36.42 17.29 11.95
CA ALA A 126 -35.38 18.02 11.24
C ALA A 126 -35.90 19.32 10.62
N GLY A 127 -37.13 19.30 10.10
CA GLY A 127 -37.83 20.51 9.63
C GLY A 127 -38.10 21.52 10.74
N GLU A 128 -38.47 21.04 11.94
CA GLU A 128 -38.65 21.90 13.12
C GLU A 128 -37.34 22.57 13.54
N ILE A 129 -36.22 21.86 13.52
CA ILE A 129 -34.90 22.45 13.81
C ILE A 129 -34.55 23.52 12.76
N ALA A 130 -34.72 23.20 11.47
CA ALA A 130 -34.44 24.14 10.39
C ALA A 130 -35.32 25.40 10.44
N GLY A 131 -36.60 25.27 10.83
CA GLY A 131 -37.56 26.37 10.86
C GLY A 131 -37.66 27.12 12.18
N ALA A 132 -37.84 26.39 13.29
CA ALA A 132 -38.07 26.92 14.63
C ALA A 132 -36.85 26.85 15.54
N GLY A 133 -35.81 26.10 15.16
CA GLY A 133 -34.54 26.01 15.88
C GLY A 133 -34.46 24.85 16.86
N PHE A 134 -35.58 24.21 17.17
CA PHE A 134 -35.71 23.18 18.20
C PHE A 134 -36.72 22.10 17.78
N ALA A 135 -36.36 20.83 17.94
CA ALA A 135 -37.27 19.69 17.76
C ALA A 135 -38.18 19.54 19.00
N LEU A 136 -39.18 20.42 19.14
CA LEU A 136 -39.90 20.61 20.40
C LEU A 136 -40.60 19.35 20.91
N GLY A 137 -41.18 18.55 20.01
CA GLY A 137 -41.78 17.26 20.39
C GLY A 137 -40.76 16.29 20.97
N GLN A 138 -39.64 16.09 20.27
CA GLN A 138 -38.58 15.19 20.74
C GLN A 138 -37.95 15.68 22.05
N LEU A 139 -37.79 16.99 22.24
CA LEU A 139 -37.28 17.57 23.50
C LEU A 139 -38.22 17.32 24.69
N VAL A 140 -39.54 17.31 24.46
CA VAL A 140 -40.51 16.91 25.51
C VAL A 140 -40.34 15.44 25.87
N SER A 141 -40.25 14.55 24.88
CA SER A 141 -40.01 13.12 25.12
C SER A 141 -38.67 12.87 25.81
N MET A 142 -37.62 13.61 25.45
CA MET A 142 -36.30 13.55 26.05
C MET A 142 -36.32 13.85 27.55
N GLU A 143 -36.91 14.97 27.95
CA GLU A 143 -37.02 15.33 29.37
C GLU A 143 -37.86 14.32 30.16
N ARG A 144 -38.98 13.86 29.59
CA ARG A 144 -39.83 12.83 30.22
C ARG A 144 -39.08 11.51 30.41
N TYR A 145 -38.26 11.10 29.44
CA TYR A 145 -37.45 9.90 29.56
C TYR A 145 -36.35 10.06 30.61
N TYR A 146 -35.66 11.20 30.65
CA TYR A 146 -34.63 11.45 31.67
C TYR A 146 -35.21 11.43 33.09
N GLU A 147 -36.37 12.05 33.29
CA GLU A 147 -37.08 11.97 34.58
C GLU A 147 -37.50 10.54 34.91
N GLU A 148 -37.93 9.75 33.92
CA GLU A 148 -38.25 8.33 34.12
C GLU A 148 -37.03 7.52 34.54
N LEU A 149 -35.87 7.73 33.94
CA LEU A 149 -34.62 7.03 34.29
C LEU A 149 -34.23 7.29 35.75
N LYS A 150 -34.35 8.55 36.20
CA LYS A 150 -34.10 8.93 37.60
C LYS A 150 -35.15 8.33 38.54
N ARG A 151 -36.43 8.45 38.19
CA ARG A 151 -37.56 8.00 39.02
C ARG A 151 -37.61 6.48 39.18
N SER A 152 -37.28 5.74 38.12
CA SER A 152 -37.21 4.28 38.12
C SER A 152 -35.95 3.74 38.79
N GLY A 153 -34.94 4.58 39.03
CA GLY A 153 -33.64 4.20 39.60
C GLY A 153 -32.68 3.55 38.60
N LYS A 154 -33.03 3.52 37.31
CA LYS A 154 -32.16 3.02 36.23
C LYS A 154 -30.93 3.90 36.04
N LEU A 155 -31.07 5.21 36.27
CA LEU A 155 -29.96 6.14 36.45
C LEU A 155 -29.86 6.53 37.93
N PRO A 156 -28.93 5.92 38.70
CA PRO A 156 -28.79 6.20 40.12
C PRO A 156 -28.34 7.65 40.40
N ALA A 157 -28.75 8.19 41.55
CA ALA A 157 -28.25 9.50 42.00
C ALA A 157 -26.72 9.48 42.24
N GLY A 158 -26.05 10.57 41.85
CA GLY A 158 -24.59 10.68 41.95
C GLY A 158 -23.81 9.85 40.92
N SER A 159 -24.48 9.45 39.84
CA SER A 159 -23.82 8.87 38.66
C SER A 159 -23.04 9.94 37.89
N THR A 160 -21.95 9.53 37.25
CA THR A 160 -21.25 10.35 36.26
C THR A 160 -21.94 10.12 34.91
N LEU A 161 -22.60 11.14 34.38
CA LEU A 161 -23.33 11.03 33.12
C LEU A 161 -22.57 11.68 31.96
N ASN A 162 -22.26 10.91 30.93
CA ASN A 162 -21.85 11.42 29.62
C ASN A 162 -23.05 11.39 28.66
N VAL A 163 -22.93 12.11 27.56
CA VAL A 163 -23.97 12.18 26.54
C VAL A 163 -23.37 11.98 25.17
N THR A 164 -24.05 11.23 24.30
CA THR A 164 -23.71 11.17 22.88
C THR A 164 -24.90 11.49 22.00
N GLY A 165 -24.65 11.97 20.79
CA GLY A 165 -25.70 12.17 19.80
C GLY A 165 -25.14 12.18 18.39
N TYR A 166 -25.83 11.51 17.46
CA TYR A 166 -25.48 11.48 16.05
C TYR A 166 -26.54 12.16 15.19
N SER A 167 -26.12 12.97 14.20
CA SER A 167 -27.07 13.62 13.28
C SER A 167 -28.10 14.48 14.03
N LEU A 168 -29.40 14.23 13.84
CA LEU A 168 -30.50 14.81 14.64
C LEU A 168 -30.27 14.67 16.16
N GLY A 169 -29.75 13.53 16.63
CA GLY A 169 -29.45 13.28 18.03
C GLY A 169 -28.40 14.23 18.62
N GLY A 170 -27.54 14.83 17.79
CA GLY A 170 -26.62 15.88 18.21
C GLY A 170 -27.31 17.15 18.69
N HIS A 171 -28.45 17.50 18.08
CA HIS A 171 -29.29 18.61 18.53
C HIS A 171 -29.84 18.34 19.93
N LEU A 172 -30.39 17.14 20.14
CA LEU A 172 -30.91 16.70 21.44
C LEU A 172 -29.81 16.69 22.49
N ALA A 173 -28.64 16.14 22.16
CA ALA A 173 -27.47 16.12 23.04
C ALA A 173 -27.06 17.53 23.48
N THR A 174 -27.04 18.49 22.56
CA THR A 174 -26.71 19.89 22.86
C THR A 174 -27.72 20.50 23.83
N VAL A 175 -29.02 20.37 23.54
CA VAL A 175 -30.08 20.90 24.42
C VAL A 175 -30.05 20.25 25.80
N PHE A 176 -29.94 18.91 25.84
CA PHE A 176 -29.82 18.17 27.09
C PHE A 176 -28.63 18.64 27.93
N THR A 177 -27.50 18.92 27.27
CA THR A 177 -26.30 19.45 27.93
C THR A 177 -26.51 20.81 28.56
N LEU A 178 -27.24 21.70 27.88
CA LEU A 178 -27.58 23.02 28.42
C LEU A 178 -28.49 22.94 29.64
N LEU A 179 -29.48 22.06 29.63
CA LEU A 179 -30.47 21.92 30.70
C LEU A 179 -29.90 21.22 31.94
N HIS A 180 -29.10 20.16 31.73
CA HIS A 180 -28.61 19.28 32.80
C HIS A 180 -27.09 19.38 32.99
N SER A 181 -26.54 20.57 32.74
CA SER A 181 -25.08 20.80 32.77
C SER A 181 -24.40 20.42 34.09
N ASN A 182 -25.11 20.41 35.22
CA ASN A 182 -24.56 19.99 36.51
C ASN A 182 -24.43 18.46 36.65
N ASP A 183 -25.27 17.70 35.94
CA ASP A 183 -25.26 16.24 35.96
C ASP A 183 -24.27 15.67 34.93
N ILE A 184 -23.97 16.45 33.90
CA ILE A 184 -23.19 16.01 32.73
C ILE A 184 -21.70 16.26 32.93
N ASN A 185 -20.92 15.22 32.69
CA ASN A 185 -19.46 15.25 32.63
C ASN A 185 -19.00 15.77 31.26
N HIS A 186 -19.24 15.02 30.19
CA HIS A 186 -18.91 15.41 28.81
C HIS A 186 -19.99 14.98 27.80
N THR A 187 -20.07 15.70 26.69
CA THR A 187 -20.97 15.42 25.57
C THR A 187 -20.17 15.27 24.28
N TYR A 188 -20.35 14.16 23.58
CA TYR A 188 -19.69 13.87 22.30
C TYR A 188 -20.72 13.76 21.18
N ILE A 189 -20.64 14.66 20.22
CA ILE A 189 -21.59 14.75 19.11
C ILE A 189 -20.89 14.31 17.84
N PHE A 190 -21.56 13.50 17.02
CA PHE A 190 -21.05 13.03 15.74
C PHE A 190 -21.95 13.55 14.63
N ASN A 191 -21.37 14.27 13.67
CA ASN A 191 -22.08 14.83 12.52
C ASN A 191 -23.40 15.55 12.90
N GLY A 192 -23.43 16.20 14.06
CA GLY A 192 -24.67 16.67 14.67
C GLY A 192 -25.10 18.05 14.22
N ALA A 193 -26.42 18.28 14.20
CA ALA A 193 -27.00 19.61 14.09
C ALA A 193 -26.85 20.38 15.41
N GLY A 194 -26.58 21.68 15.33
CA GLY A 194 -26.63 22.58 16.48
C GLY A 194 -28.07 22.96 16.89
N ILE A 195 -28.18 23.99 17.71
CA ILE A 195 -29.47 24.55 18.14
C ILE A 195 -29.78 25.88 17.44
N GLY A 196 -31.05 26.24 17.34
CA GLY A 196 -31.46 27.56 16.92
C GLY A 196 -31.23 28.63 17.98
N GLN A 197 -31.53 29.89 17.65
CA GLN A 197 -31.45 30.98 18.63
C GLN A 197 -32.76 31.08 19.40
N ILE A 198 -32.68 31.59 20.64
CA ILE A 198 -33.85 31.86 21.48
C ILE A 198 -33.83 33.34 21.92
N GLY A 199 -34.77 34.13 21.40
CA GLY A 199 -34.82 35.60 21.59
C GLY A 199 -35.82 36.05 22.66
N GLY A 200 -35.63 37.23 23.26
CA GLY A 200 -36.52 37.75 24.31
C GLY A 200 -35.81 37.85 25.65
N VAL A 201 -35.17 38.99 25.89
CA VAL A 201 -34.44 39.25 27.13
C VAL A 201 -35.43 39.60 28.24
N THR A 202 -35.49 38.80 29.29
CA THR A 202 -35.72 39.35 30.62
C THR A 202 -34.39 39.35 31.34
N SER A 203 -34.06 40.42 32.06
CA SER A 203 -32.72 40.66 32.64
C SER A 203 -32.33 39.71 33.78
N VAL A 204 -33.00 38.55 33.93
CA VAL A 204 -33.02 37.75 35.16
C VAL A 204 -32.92 36.23 34.93
N VAL A 205 -33.02 35.70 33.69
CA VAL A 205 -33.00 34.25 33.43
C VAL A 205 -31.91 33.87 32.44
N THR A 206 -31.30 32.69 32.63
CA THR A 206 -30.25 32.15 31.75
C THR A 206 -30.85 31.60 30.45
N GLU A 207 -30.02 31.35 29.43
CA GLU A 207 -30.45 30.70 28.19
C GLU A 207 -31.04 29.31 28.44
N ALA A 208 -30.40 28.51 29.31
CA ALA A 208 -30.90 27.20 29.73
C ALA A 208 -32.29 27.30 30.38
N ASP A 209 -32.52 28.27 31.26
CA ASP A 209 -33.84 28.49 31.88
C ASP A 209 -34.92 28.77 30.81
N ARG A 210 -34.56 29.52 29.77
CA ARG A 210 -35.48 29.89 28.69
C ARG A 210 -35.79 28.70 27.79
N ILE A 211 -34.80 27.88 27.47
CA ILE A 211 -35.00 26.62 26.75
C ILE A 211 -35.87 25.66 27.60
N GLY A 212 -35.63 25.58 28.91
CA GLY A 212 -36.48 24.79 29.82
C GLY A 212 -37.93 25.27 29.85
N GLN A 213 -38.16 26.59 29.85
CA GLN A 213 -39.50 27.18 29.76
C GLN A 213 -40.16 26.92 28.40
N LEU A 214 -39.40 26.97 27.30
CA LEU A 214 -39.86 26.64 25.95
C LEU A 214 -40.38 25.19 25.91
N ILE A 215 -39.60 24.24 26.43
CA ILE A 215 -39.96 22.82 26.50
C ILE A 215 -41.18 22.63 27.40
N THR A 216 -41.22 23.29 28.57
CA THR A 216 -42.38 23.23 29.49
C THR A 216 -43.67 23.74 28.82
N ALA A 217 -43.58 24.80 28.01
CA ALA A 217 -44.72 25.33 27.28
C ALA A 217 -45.24 24.34 26.22
N MET A 218 -44.33 23.62 25.54
CA MET A 218 -44.72 22.55 24.62
C MET A 218 -45.28 21.34 25.37
N ASP A 219 -44.70 20.95 26.49
CA ASP A 219 -45.18 19.83 27.31
C ASP A 219 -46.60 20.07 27.82
N ALA A 220 -46.94 21.31 28.18
CA ALA A 220 -48.30 21.68 28.55
C ALA A 220 -49.32 21.42 27.42
N LYS A 221 -48.91 21.56 26.15
CA LYS A 221 -49.75 21.21 24.99
C LYS A 221 -49.93 19.71 24.85
N PHE A 222 -48.88 18.92 25.10
CA PHE A 222 -49.00 17.47 25.19
C PHE A 222 -49.95 17.05 26.31
N ILE A 223 -49.86 17.64 27.49
CA ILE A 223 -50.73 17.30 28.64
C ILE A 223 -52.21 17.63 28.36
N GLU A 224 -52.48 18.73 27.65
CA GLU A 224 -53.83 19.12 27.26
C GLU A 224 -54.51 18.08 26.34
N ILE A 225 -53.74 17.50 25.42
CA ILE A 225 -54.24 16.59 24.39
C ILE A 225 -54.14 15.11 24.80
N ASP A 226 -53.05 14.75 25.48
CA ASP A 226 -52.68 13.40 25.89
C ASP A 226 -52.25 13.38 27.37
N PRO A 227 -53.20 13.55 28.31
CA PRO A 227 -52.91 13.61 29.75
C PRO A 227 -52.35 12.30 30.31
N MET A 228 -52.46 11.19 29.57
CA MET A 228 -51.93 9.88 29.96
C MET A 228 -50.52 9.59 29.40
N GLY A 229 -49.96 10.49 28.59
CA GLY A 229 -48.63 10.34 28.00
C GLY A 229 -48.49 9.12 27.09
N ALA A 230 -49.54 8.77 26.33
CA ALA A 230 -49.49 7.70 25.35
C ALA A 230 -48.64 8.04 24.11
N LEU A 231 -48.50 9.31 23.76
CA LEU A 231 -47.73 9.79 22.61
C LEU A 231 -46.22 9.70 22.86
N THR A 232 -45.77 10.08 24.07
CA THR A 232 -44.35 10.07 24.46
C THR A 232 -43.94 8.75 25.13
N ARG A 233 -44.74 7.69 24.99
CA ARG A 233 -44.42 6.36 25.52
C ARG A 233 -43.48 5.65 24.57
N SER A 234 -42.41 5.06 25.10
CA SER A 234 -41.49 4.20 24.35
C SER A 234 -42.23 3.21 23.44
N GLY A 235 -41.94 3.26 22.13
CA GLY A 235 -42.53 2.39 21.11
C GLY A 235 -43.94 2.79 20.64
N SER A 236 -44.39 4.01 20.93
CA SER A 236 -45.68 4.51 20.43
C SER A 236 -45.68 4.58 18.89
N SER A 237 -46.66 3.93 18.26
CA SER A 237 -46.77 3.90 16.80
C SER A 237 -47.46 5.12 16.20
N ALA A 238 -47.86 6.11 17.01
CA ALA A 238 -48.47 7.33 16.54
C ALA A 238 -47.43 8.23 15.83
N ASN A 239 -47.90 9.30 15.19
CA ASN A 239 -47.05 10.34 14.63
C ASN A 239 -47.69 11.70 14.92
N VAL A 240 -47.04 12.50 15.77
CA VAL A 240 -47.54 13.84 16.14
C VAL A 240 -47.57 14.80 14.95
N GLN A 241 -46.70 14.61 13.94
CA GLN A 241 -46.64 15.44 12.73
C GLN A 241 -47.92 15.34 11.90
N ASN A 242 -48.65 14.22 12.01
CA ASN A 242 -49.93 14.01 11.33
C ASN A 242 -51.13 14.55 12.13
N MET A 243 -50.91 15.09 13.33
CA MET A 243 -51.98 15.58 14.19
C MET A 243 -52.22 17.07 13.97
N SER A 244 -53.48 17.44 13.74
CA SER A 244 -53.88 18.81 13.39
C SER A 244 -53.55 19.88 14.43
N TRP A 245 -53.30 19.48 15.69
CA TRP A 245 -52.96 20.39 16.78
C TRP A 245 -51.46 20.73 16.86
N TYR A 246 -50.59 19.84 16.38
CA TYR A 246 -49.18 19.84 16.75
C TYR A 246 -48.39 20.96 16.08
N GLN A 247 -48.46 21.10 14.75
CA GLN A 247 -47.78 22.18 14.03
C GLN A 247 -48.23 23.60 14.47
N PRO A 248 -49.54 23.86 14.66
CA PRO A 248 -49.98 25.12 15.29
C PRO A 248 -49.41 25.36 16.69
N ALA A 249 -49.26 24.30 17.51
CA ALA A 249 -48.66 24.40 18.83
C ALA A 249 -47.16 24.74 18.76
N VAL A 250 -46.40 24.10 17.86
CA VAL A 250 -44.98 24.43 17.60
C VAL A 250 -44.83 25.89 17.21
N ILE A 251 -45.61 26.38 16.25
CA ILE A 251 -45.57 27.79 15.80
C ILE A 251 -45.91 28.75 16.96
N GLN A 252 -46.95 28.42 17.73
CA GLN A 252 -47.37 29.24 18.87
C GLN A 252 -46.25 29.33 19.93
N VAL A 253 -45.67 28.19 20.31
CA VAL A 253 -44.64 28.11 21.35
C VAL A 253 -43.35 28.77 20.87
N ALA A 254 -42.87 28.45 19.66
CA ALA A 254 -41.71 29.10 19.05
C ALA A 254 -41.87 30.64 19.01
N GLY A 255 -43.06 31.12 18.63
CA GLY A 255 -43.37 32.55 18.61
C GLY A 255 -43.35 33.24 19.98
N GLN A 256 -43.76 32.54 21.05
CA GLN A 256 -43.70 33.07 22.43
C GLN A 256 -42.26 33.33 22.90
N PHE A 257 -41.32 32.49 22.47
CA PHE A 257 -39.92 32.55 22.85
C PHE A 257 -39.01 33.13 21.76
N GLN A 258 -39.61 33.70 20.71
CA GLN A 258 -38.91 34.32 19.58
C GLN A 258 -37.75 33.45 19.06
N THR A 259 -37.98 32.15 18.90
CA THR A 259 -36.95 31.25 18.43
C THR A 259 -36.70 31.45 16.94
N THR A 260 -35.48 31.16 16.49
CA THR A 260 -35.12 31.16 15.08
C THR A 260 -34.46 29.85 14.70
N GLY A 261 -34.77 29.36 13.50
CA GLY A 261 -34.16 28.18 12.91
C GLY A 261 -32.63 28.28 12.77
N THR A 262 -31.99 27.15 12.53
CA THR A 262 -30.52 27.04 12.38
C THR A 262 -29.97 27.63 11.08
N ALA A 263 -30.83 28.22 10.24
CA ALA A 263 -30.60 28.64 8.85
C ALA A 263 -30.28 27.47 7.90
N SER A 264 -30.94 27.46 6.74
CA SER A 264 -30.84 26.44 5.68
C SER A 264 -29.40 26.23 5.20
N MET A 265 -29.06 24.97 4.88
CA MET A 265 -27.81 24.52 4.25
C MET A 265 -27.10 25.64 3.46
N PRO A 266 -25.89 26.08 3.86
CA PRO A 266 -25.18 27.12 3.14
C PRO A 266 -24.87 26.66 1.72
N THR A 267 -25.42 27.34 0.73
CA THR A 267 -24.97 27.24 -0.66
C THR A 267 -23.59 27.88 -0.76
N GLY A 268 -22.54 27.11 -0.47
CA GLY A 268 -21.14 27.50 -0.64
C GLY A 268 -20.34 27.56 0.66
N GLY A 269 -19.70 26.44 1.00
CA GLY A 269 -18.55 26.39 1.90
C GLY A 269 -18.81 26.70 3.38
N LEU A 270 -18.61 25.69 4.23
CA LEU A 270 -17.97 25.75 5.55
C LEU A 270 -17.95 27.13 6.24
N ASN A 271 -19.09 27.57 6.82
CA ASN A 271 -19.21 28.61 7.87
C ASN A 271 -20.70 28.98 8.12
N GLY A 272 -21.57 27.99 8.36
CA GLY A 272 -23.01 28.25 8.57
C GLY A 272 -23.43 28.46 10.03
N GLY A 273 -22.73 27.81 10.96
CA GLY A 273 -23.06 27.80 12.39
C GLY A 273 -22.24 28.77 13.25
N VAL A 274 -22.72 29.02 14.47
CA VAL A 274 -22.02 29.80 15.50
C VAL A 274 -21.37 28.83 16.48
N THR A 275 -20.04 28.72 16.42
CA THR A 275 -19.26 27.97 17.42
C THR A 275 -19.20 28.76 18.73
N ARG A 276 -19.56 28.10 19.84
CA ARG A 276 -19.47 28.64 21.19
C ARG A 276 -18.46 27.86 22.03
N THR A 277 -17.66 28.60 22.78
CA THR A 277 -16.62 28.07 23.68
C THR A 277 -16.84 28.54 25.13
N ASP A 278 -18.00 29.14 25.40
CA ASP A 278 -18.36 29.71 26.70
C ASP A 278 -19.25 28.78 27.52
N GLY A 279 -19.12 28.86 28.84
CA GLY A 279 -19.99 28.17 29.80
C GLY A 279 -20.11 26.67 29.53
N VAL A 280 -21.35 26.22 29.33
CA VAL A 280 -21.69 24.80 29.15
C VAL A 280 -21.15 24.22 27.84
N PHE A 281 -20.94 25.05 26.81
CA PHE A 281 -20.43 24.57 25.51
C PHE A 281 -19.00 24.03 25.58
N GLN A 282 -18.23 24.34 26.64
CA GLN A 282 -16.92 23.73 26.88
C GLN A 282 -16.98 22.23 27.18
N LYS A 283 -18.15 21.71 27.57
CA LYS A 283 -18.37 20.27 27.81
C LYS A 283 -18.70 19.49 26.54
N ILE A 284 -19.00 20.20 25.44
CA ILE A 284 -19.46 19.62 24.19
C ILE A 284 -18.26 19.51 23.25
N ILE A 285 -18.00 18.31 22.75
CA ILE A 285 -17.04 18.05 21.69
C ILE A 285 -17.83 17.55 20.49
N GLN A 286 -17.70 18.24 19.36
CA GLN A 286 -18.37 17.86 18.12
C GLN A 286 -17.35 17.31 17.12
N LEU A 287 -17.61 16.12 16.62
CA LEU A 287 -16.81 15.39 15.65
C LEU A 287 -17.61 15.29 14.34
N PHE A 288 -16.95 15.41 13.21
CA PHE A 288 -17.58 15.19 11.92
C PHE A 288 -16.60 14.59 10.91
N GLY A 289 -17.10 13.67 10.09
CA GLY A 289 -16.34 13.08 8.99
C GLY A 289 -15.99 14.11 7.92
N VAL A 290 -14.79 13.99 7.36
CA VAL A 290 -14.34 14.73 6.17
C VAL A 290 -13.64 13.75 5.24
N GLY A 291 -14.16 13.58 4.03
CA GLY A 291 -13.52 12.79 2.99
C GLY A 291 -12.19 13.39 2.55
N VAL A 292 -11.32 12.52 2.08
CA VAL A 292 -9.93 12.81 1.71
C VAL A 292 -9.80 13.93 0.65
N THR A 293 -10.75 14.03 -0.28
CA THR A 293 -10.74 15.01 -1.38
C THR A 293 -11.25 16.39 -1.00
N GLY A 294 -11.83 16.55 0.20
CA GLY A 294 -12.31 17.83 0.72
C GLY A 294 -13.48 18.44 -0.07
N GLY A 295 -14.08 17.69 -1.00
CA GLY A 295 -15.28 18.08 -1.74
C GLY A 295 -16.56 18.01 -0.91
N ASP A 296 -16.55 17.15 0.12
CA ASP A 296 -17.74 16.85 0.92
C ASP A 296 -18.32 18.08 1.64
N ILE A 297 -19.61 18.33 1.42
CA ILE A 297 -20.40 19.30 2.13
C ILE A 297 -20.87 18.66 3.44
N GLN A 298 -20.58 19.36 4.53
CA GLN A 298 -21.15 19.08 5.84
C GLN A 298 -22.64 19.44 5.84
N LEU A 299 -23.48 18.56 5.27
CA LEU A 299 -24.92 18.80 5.03
C LEU A 299 -25.68 19.29 6.29
N VAL A 300 -25.31 18.76 7.46
CA VAL A 300 -25.96 19.07 8.75
C VAL A 300 -24.97 19.37 9.86
N ALA A 301 -23.79 18.75 9.80
CA ALA A 301 -22.71 18.99 10.74
C ALA A 301 -22.34 20.48 10.75
N ASN A 302 -22.19 21.05 11.94
CA ASN A 302 -21.78 22.45 12.14
C ASN A 302 -22.81 23.50 11.68
N SER A 303 -24.10 23.14 11.62
CA SER A 303 -25.22 24.09 11.47
C SER A 303 -25.69 24.66 12.82
N GLY A 304 -26.32 25.84 12.82
CA GLY A 304 -26.87 26.44 14.05
C GLY A 304 -25.81 26.85 15.09
N ILE A 305 -26.19 26.95 16.36
CA ILE A 305 -25.25 27.19 17.48
C ILE A 305 -24.74 25.85 18.01
N HIS A 306 -23.42 25.66 18.08
CA HIS A 306 -22.80 24.40 18.46
C HIS A 306 -21.49 24.58 19.26
N GLY A 307 -20.97 23.50 19.84
CA GLY A 307 -19.69 23.49 20.56
C GLY A 307 -18.47 23.44 19.63
N PRO A 308 -17.24 23.41 20.19
CA PRO A 308 -16.01 23.20 19.44
C PRO A 308 -16.07 21.98 18.52
N VAL A 309 -15.57 22.13 17.29
CA VAL A 309 -15.65 21.12 16.24
C VAL A 309 -14.27 20.54 15.94
N HIS A 310 -14.24 19.25 15.65
CA HIS A 310 -13.06 18.48 15.29
C HIS A 310 -13.40 17.66 14.04
N ALA A 311 -12.62 17.83 12.99
CA ALA A 311 -12.70 16.97 11.82
C ALA A 311 -12.11 15.60 12.16
N VAL A 312 -12.67 14.56 11.55
CA VAL A 312 -12.10 13.21 11.50
C VAL A 312 -12.00 12.87 10.03
N LEU A 313 -10.79 12.61 9.53
CA LEU A 313 -10.63 12.11 8.17
C LEU A 313 -11.39 10.79 8.02
N ILE A 314 -12.16 10.63 6.96
CA ILE A 314 -12.76 9.36 6.58
C ILE A 314 -12.45 9.06 5.12
N GLU A 315 -12.52 7.80 4.74
CA GLU A 315 -12.46 7.41 3.33
C GLU A 315 -13.66 7.93 2.52
N GLY A 316 -13.47 8.07 1.21
CA GLY A 316 -14.52 8.42 0.27
C GLY A 316 -15.44 7.21 0.01
N GLN A 317 -16.74 7.44 -0.15
CA GLN A 317 -17.74 6.42 -0.47
C GLN A 317 -18.81 7.05 -1.39
N PRO A 318 -19.41 6.33 -2.36
CA PRO A 318 -20.48 6.88 -3.17
C PRO A 318 -21.77 7.07 -2.35
N LEU A 319 -22.75 7.76 -2.94
CA LEU A 319 -23.93 8.35 -2.27
C LEU A 319 -24.66 7.46 -1.24
N VAL A 320 -25.36 8.11 -0.30
CA VAL A 320 -26.35 7.44 0.56
C VAL A 320 -27.58 7.07 -0.27
N GLU A 321 -27.99 5.79 -0.23
CA GLU A 321 -29.20 5.28 -0.90
C GLU A 321 -30.44 6.13 -0.53
N GLY A 322 -31.09 6.72 -1.53
CA GLY A 322 -32.41 7.38 -1.39
C GLY A 322 -32.43 8.90 -1.31
N LEU A 323 -31.29 9.61 -1.40
CA LEU A 323 -31.28 11.07 -1.53
C LEU A 323 -31.37 11.50 -3.00
N PRO A 324 -32.41 12.26 -3.42
CA PRO A 324 -32.32 13.04 -4.64
C PRO A 324 -31.27 14.14 -4.42
N ASN A 325 -30.18 14.10 -5.17
CA ASN A 325 -29.06 15.04 -5.04
C ASN A 325 -29.14 16.16 -6.11
N PRO A 326 -29.72 17.34 -5.80
CA PRO A 326 -29.64 18.50 -6.68
C PRO A 326 -28.30 19.25 -6.57
N PHE A 327 -27.37 18.84 -5.69
CA PHE A 327 -26.17 19.60 -5.33
C PHE A 327 -24.83 18.98 -5.74
N ARG A 328 -24.82 17.80 -6.39
CA ARG A 328 -23.60 17.15 -6.92
C ARG A 328 -22.49 17.02 -5.87
N ASP A 329 -22.85 16.50 -4.71
CA ASP A 329 -21.88 16.27 -3.64
C ASP A 329 -22.19 15.00 -2.82
N TYR A 330 -21.14 14.41 -2.24
CA TYR A 330 -21.10 13.13 -1.57
C TYR A 330 -21.70 13.24 -0.16
N GLY A 331 -22.89 12.67 0.06
CA GLY A 331 -23.49 12.52 1.39
C GLY A 331 -22.79 11.48 2.30
N ASN A 332 -21.58 11.04 1.96
CA ASN A 332 -20.78 10.01 2.64
C ASN A 332 -20.08 10.49 3.92
N ALA A 333 -19.74 11.78 4.01
CA ALA A 333 -19.14 12.40 5.20
C ALA A 333 -20.03 12.27 6.45
N HIS A 334 -21.34 12.08 6.24
CA HIS A 334 -22.35 11.90 7.27
C HIS A 334 -22.56 10.42 7.60
N SER A 335 -21.47 9.74 8.03
CA SER A 335 -21.47 8.32 8.40
C SER A 335 -20.73 8.08 9.72
N ILE A 336 -21.47 7.65 10.75
CA ILE A 336 -20.86 7.24 12.03
C ILE A 336 -19.99 5.99 11.87
N THR A 337 -20.31 5.09 10.93
CA THR A 337 -19.52 3.88 10.67
C THR A 337 -18.11 4.24 10.21
N LEU A 338 -18.00 5.13 9.22
CA LEU A 338 -16.70 5.56 8.69
C LEU A 338 -15.88 6.34 9.72
N VAL A 339 -16.54 7.15 10.56
CA VAL A 339 -15.88 7.82 11.70
C VAL A 339 -15.33 6.80 12.69
N VAL A 340 -16.06 5.73 13.00
CA VAL A 340 -15.60 4.66 13.90
C VAL A 340 -14.40 3.93 13.31
N ASP A 341 -14.45 3.57 12.02
CA ASP A 341 -13.39 2.80 11.36
C ASP A 341 -12.10 3.60 11.25
N SER A 342 -12.20 4.89 10.87
CA SER A 342 -11.05 5.80 10.88
C SER A 342 -10.45 5.98 12.28
N LEU A 343 -11.27 6.26 13.29
CA LEU A 343 -10.77 6.41 14.67
C LEU A 343 -10.14 5.12 15.22
N ALA A 344 -10.59 3.94 14.77
CA ALA A 344 -10.00 2.65 15.14
C ALA A 344 -8.58 2.50 14.58
N LEU A 345 -8.37 2.86 13.31
CA LEU A 345 -7.03 2.85 12.71
C LEU A 345 -6.14 3.94 13.32
N GLN A 346 -6.67 5.16 13.53
CA GLN A 346 -5.91 6.23 14.18
C GLN A 346 -5.48 5.84 15.60
N SER A 347 -6.34 5.12 16.34
CA SER A 347 -5.99 4.57 17.67
C SER A 347 -4.84 3.55 17.59
N LEU A 348 -4.76 2.74 16.52
CA LEU A 348 -3.62 1.85 16.29
C LEU A 348 -2.33 2.65 16.05
N PHE A 349 -2.34 3.67 15.20
CA PHE A 349 -1.17 4.53 14.97
C PHE A 349 -0.68 5.20 16.27
N GLU A 350 -1.60 5.73 17.08
CA GLU A 350 -1.27 6.35 18.37
C GLU A 350 -0.79 5.33 19.42
N THR A 351 -1.21 4.06 19.31
CA THR A 351 -0.70 2.97 20.15
C THR A 351 0.73 2.60 19.76
N LEU A 352 1.03 2.59 18.46
CA LEU A 352 2.36 2.35 17.90
C LEU A 352 3.36 3.45 18.27
N ASP A 353 2.95 4.71 18.09
CA ASP A 353 3.73 5.91 18.41
C ASP A 353 2.83 6.96 19.11
N PRO A 354 2.93 7.08 20.45
CA PRO A 354 2.15 8.04 21.23
C PRO A 354 2.51 9.52 21.02
N ASP A 355 3.61 9.82 20.32
CA ASP A 355 4.03 11.21 20.04
C ASP A 355 3.35 11.75 18.77
N LEU A 356 2.70 10.90 17.96
CA LEU A 356 1.92 11.31 16.81
C LEU A 356 0.69 12.13 17.21
N THR A 357 0.48 13.26 16.55
CA THR A 357 -0.78 14.00 16.67
C THR A 357 -1.84 13.43 15.72
N GLN A 358 -3.13 13.72 15.99
CA GLN A 358 -4.21 13.40 15.05
C GLN A 358 -3.90 13.91 13.63
N ILE A 359 -3.33 15.11 13.52
CA ILE A 359 -3.00 15.73 12.23
C ILE A 359 -1.93 14.91 11.50
N ASP A 360 -0.90 14.43 12.21
CA ASP A 360 0.16 13.63 11.60
C ASP A 360 -0.42 12.31 11.04
N ILE A 361 -1.26 11.65 11.83
CA ILE A 361 -1.94 10.41 11.43
C ILE A 361 -2.82 10.65 10.21
N GLU A 362 -3.71 11.65 10.26
CA GLU A 362 -4.62 11.94 9.14
C GLU A 362 -3.87 12.35 7.86
N ASN A 363 -2.74 13.05 7.96
CA ASN A 363 -1.91 13.35 6.79
C ASN A 363 -1.33 12.06 6.17
N MET A 364 -0.87 11.11 6.99
CA MET A 364 -0.38 9.81 6.53
C MET A 364 -1.47 8.97 5.90
N LEU A 365 -2.67 8.91 6.52
CA LEU A 365 -3.83 8.24 5.95
C LEU A 365 -4.13 8.82 4.57
N LYS A 366 -4.31 10.14 4.47
CA LYS A 366 -4.53 10.84 3.19
C LYS A 366 -3.48 10.52 2.13
N ALA A 367 -2.23 10.28 2.53
CA ALA A 367 -1.14 9.98 1.62
C ALA A 367 -1.04 8.48 1.22
N ALA A 368 -1.79 7.59 1.86
CA ALA A 368 -1.72 6.15 1.63
C ALA A 368 -2.52 5.69 0.40
N SER A 369 -3.61 6.41 0.07
CA SER A 369 -4.52 6.04 -1.02
C SER A 369 -3.81 5.92 -2.37
N SER A 370 -4.23 4.92 -3.14
CA SER A 370 -3.84 4.71 -4.54
C SER A 370 -4.98 5.05 -5.51
N ALA A 371 -6.22 5.07 -5.01
CA ALA A 371 -7.42 5.49 -5.70
C ALA A 371 -7.57 7.01 -5.74
N GLN A 372 -8.54 7.47 -6.53
CA GLN A 372 -8.81 8.90 -6.73
C GLN A 372 -10.30 9.13 -6.80
N ALA A 373 -10.74 10.32 -6.36
CA ALA A 373 -12.13 10.70 -6.54
C ALA A 373 -12.34 11.50 -7.83
N ASP A 374 -13.14 10.99 -8.77
CA ASP A 374 -13.56 11.78 -9.93
C ASP A 374 -14.67 12.76 -9.52
N ALA A 375 -14.28 14.01 -9.23
CA ALA A 375 -15.21 15.10 -8.94
C ALA A 375 -15.77 15.80 -10.19
N THR A 376 -15.41 15.34 -11.41
CA THR A 376 -15.78 15.98 -12.69
C THR A 376 -16.90 15.27 -13.45
N ALA A 377 -17.24 14.04 -13.07
CA ALA A 377 -18.34 13.29 -13.66
C ALA A 377 -19.68 14.04 -13.50
N PHE A 378 -20.39 14.25 -14.60
CA PHE A 378 -21.70 14.94 -14.58
C PHE A 378 -22.84 14.01 -14.13
N SER A 379 -22.57 12.70 -13.97
CA SER A 379 -23.55 11.64 -13.71
C SER A 379 -23.21 10.91 -12.42
N VAL A 380 -24.21 10.63 -11.58
CA VAL A 380 -24.08 9.89 -10.30
C VAL A 380 -23.62 8.43 -10.46
N GLU A 381 -23.50 7.94 -11.69
CA GLU A 381 -23.14 6.55 -12.01
C GLU A 381 -21.63 6.36 -12.28
N GLU A 382 -20.83 7.43 -12.38
CA GLU A 382 -19.41 7.38 -12.81
C GLU A 382 -18.42 8.01 -11.80
N HIS A 383 -18.84 8.35 -10.58
CA HIS A 383 -17.93 8.93 -9.58
C HIS A 383 -17.22 7.82 -8.80
N VAL A 384 -15.89 7.73 -8.94
CA VAL A 384 -15.04 6.90 -8.07
C VAL A 384 -14.81 7.67 -6.77
N ALA A 385 -14.80 7.00 -5.62
CA ALA A 385 -14.44 7.58 -4.34
C ALA A 385 -13.12 6.96 -3.84
N GLU A 386 -12.32 7.70 -3.07
CA GLU A 386 -11.07 7.21 -2.45
C GLU A 386 -11.41 6.27 -1.27
N GLY A 387 -11.90 5.08 -1.59
CA GLY A 387 -12.39 4.07 -0.65
C GLY A 387 -11.33 3.10 -0.12
N ASP A 388 -10.06 3.28 -0.48
CA ASP A 388 -8.93 2.38 -0.16
C ASP A 388 -7.96 2.97 0.90
N THR A 389 -8.28 4.16 1.43
CA THR A 389 -7.34 4.95 2.22
C THR A 389 -7.01 4.29 3.56
N LEU A 390 -8.02 3.74 4.25
CA LEU A 390 -7.82 3.10 5.54
C LEU A 390 -7.16 1.73 5.38
N GLU A 391 -7.54 1.00 4.34
CA GLU A 391 -7.07 -0.33 3.99
C GLU A 391 -5.59 -0.31 3.63
N LEU A 392 -5.17 0.60 2.75
CA LEU A 392 -3.76 0.70 2.35
C LEU A 392 -2.86 1.16 3.50
N ALA A 393 -3.34 2.06 4.36
CA ALA A 393 -2.59 2.46 5.55
C ALA A 393 -2.48 1.31 6.57
N LEU A 394 -3.53 0.49 6.71
CA LEU A 394 -3.50 -0.71 7.53
C LEU A 394 -2.57 -1.79 6.93
N ASP A 395 -2.63 -2.01 5.62
CA ASP A 395 -1.80 -2.98 4.89
C ASP A 395 -0.33 -2.59 4.91
N ALA A 396 0.00 -1.30 4.90
CA ALA A 396 1.36 -0.81 5.09
C ALA A 396 1.94 -1.25 6.45
N LEU A 397 1.16 -1.16 7.53
CA LEU A 397 1.54 -1.66 8.86
C LEU A 397 1.52 -3.19 8.92
N ARG A 398 0.51 -3.83 8.32
CA ARG A 398 0.33 -5.28 8.36
C ARG A 398 1.42 -6.01 7.62
N THR A 399 1.76 -5.58 6.41
CA THR A 399 2.87 -6.13 5.62
C THR A 399 4.19 -6.02 6.37
N LEU A 400 4.37 -4.94 7.14
CA LEU A 400 5.56 -4.77 7.97
C LEU A 400 5.61 -5.76 9.14
N PHE A 401 4.53 -5.91 9.91
CA PHE A 401 4.56 -6.65 11.18
C PHE A 401 4.14 -8.12 11.09
N VAL A 402 3.36 -8.50 10.08
CA VAL A 402 2.76 -9.84 9.95
C VAL A 402 3.50 -10.62 8.85
N PRO A 403 4.29 -11.66 9.20
CA PRO A 403 4.94 -12.51 8.21
C PRO A 403 3.93 -13.16 7.25
N ASN A 404 4.22 -13.16 5.94
CA ASN A 404 3.35 -13.67 4.86
C ASN A 404 2.00 -12.94 4.70
N ALA A 405 1.88 -11.70 5.17
CA ALA A 405 0.67 -10.88 4.91
C ALA A 405 0.41 -10.60 3.42
N LEU A 406 1.43 -10.78 2.56
CA LEU A 406 1.39 -10.49 1.12
C LEU A 406 0.34 -11.29 0.33
N ASP A 407 -0.18 -12.39 0.88
CA ASP A 407 -1.12 -13.26 0.16
C ASP A 407 -2.55 -12.69 0.09
N LYS A 408 -2.87 -11.65 0.90
CA LYS A 408 -4.18 -11.00 0.87
C LYS A 408 -4.14 -9.55 1.40
N THR A 409 -4.45 -8.59 0.51
CA THR A 409 -4.71 -7.18 0.85
C THR A 409 -6.04 -7.02 1.57
N THR A 410 -6.22 -5.96 2.33
CA THR A 410 -7.50 -5.64 2.96
C THR A 410 -8.49 -5.16 1.89
N ASP A 411 -9.58 -5.90 1.70
CA ASP A 411 -10.65 -5.53 0.76
C ASP A 411 -11.44 -4.32 1.28
N PHE A 412 -11.84 -3.44 0.36
CA PHE A 412 -12.79 -2.34 0.60
C PHE A 412 -14.03 -2.48 -0.28
N ASP A 413 -15.09 -1.75 0.06
CA ASP A 413 -16.34 -1.69 -0.70
C ASP A 413 -16.54 -0.26 -1.16
N ASP A 414 -16.46 -0.02 -2.47
CA ASP A 414 -16.67 1.27 -3.11
C ASP A 414 -18.06 1.40 -3.74
N ASP A 415 -19.01 0.51 -3.44
CA ASP A 415 -20.38 0.63 -3.91
C ASP A 415 -21.13 1.73 -3.14
N THR A 416 -22.19 2.27 -3.77
CA THR A 416 -23.11 3.22 -3.14
C THR A 416 -23.73 2.61 -1.88
N GLY A 417 -23.38 3.15 -0.70
CA GLY A 417 -23.78 2.58 0.59
C GLY A 417 -22.96 1.38 1.06
N GLY A 418 -21.81 1.07 0.44
CA GLY A 418 -20.91 -0.03 0.78
C GLY A 418 -20.30 0.03 2.18
N PHE A 419 -20.22 1.22 2.78
CA PHE A 419 -19.63 1.46 4.13
C PHE A 419 -20.18 0.57 5.26
N GLY A 420 -21.34 -0.06 5.10
CA GLY A 420 -21.96 -0.94 6.09
C GLY A 420 -21.69 -2.44 5.86
N ASN A 421 -20.95 -2.80 4.81
CA ASN A 421 -20.71 -4.17 4.41
C ASN A 421 -19.89 -4.92 5.46
N LEU A 422 -20.47 -5.98 6.03
CA LEU A 422 -19.78 -6.75 7.07
C LEU A 422 -18.70 -7.68 6.50
N GLY A 423 -18.74 -8.01 5.20
CA GLY A 423 -17.69 -8.82 4.57
C GLY A 423 -16.33 -8.11 4.64
N THR A 424 -16.25 -6.93 4.02
CA THR A 424 -15.04 -6.10 3.98
C THR A 424 -14.66 -5.59 5.36
N ARG A 425 -15.62 -5.07 6.14
CA ARG A 425 -15.32 -4.56 7.49
C ARG A 425 -14.86 -5.63 8.47
N THR A 426 -15.40 -6.86 8.39
CA THR A 426 -14.90 -7.94 9.28
C THR A 426 -13.45 -8.25 8.99
N GLU A 427 -13.05 -8.23 7.71
CA GLU A 427 -11.66 -8.38 7.32
C GLU A 427 -10.79 -7.23 7.81
N PHE A 428 -11.18 -5.97 7.58
CA PHE A 428 -10.49 -4.79 8.10
C PHE A 428 -10.23 -4.89 9.61
N TYR A 429 -11.25 -5.22 10.41
CA TYR A 429 -11.06 -5.34 11.87
C TYR A 429 -10.22 -6.54 12.27
N THR A 430 -10.27 -7.64 11.50
CA THR A 430 -9.40 -8.81 11.72
C THR A 430 -7.93 -8.42 11.53
N HIS A 431 -7.61 -7.77 10.41
CA HIS A 431 -6.27 -7.26 10.11
C HIS A 431 -5.82 -6.20 11.12
N LEU A 432 -6.71 -5.31 11.56
CA LEU A 432 -6.43 -4.37 12.64
C LEU A 432 -6.04 -5.09 13.94
N ALA A 433 -6.77 -6.16 14.30
CA ALA A 433 -6.47 -6.98 15.49
C ALA A 433 -5.11 -7.67 15.40
N GLU A 434 -4.76 -8.18 14.21
CA GLU A 434 -3.48 -8.85 13.96
C GLU A 434 -2.31 -7.92 14.29
N VAL A 435 -2.33 -6.70 13.74
CA VAL A 435 -1.29 -5.71 14.01
C VAL A 435 -1.30 -5.31 15.49
N GLN A 436 -2.47 -5.00 16.06
CA GLN A 436 -2.61 -4.65 17.48
C GLN A 436 -2.00 -5.70 18.41
N ALA A 437 -2.22 -6.98 18.15
CA ALA A 437 -1.70 -8.07 18.98
C ALA A 437 -0.17 -8.15 18.99
N ILE A 438 0.47 -7.84 17.86
CA ILE A 438 1.94 -7.89 17.71
C ILE A 438 2.60 -6.69 18.42
N VAL A 439 1.98 -5.51 18.30
CA VAL A 439 2.60 -4.24 18.70
C VAL A 439 2.29 -3.84 20.14
N ALA A 440 1.31 -4.46 20.81
CA ALA A 440 0.79 -4.07 22.12
C ALA A 440 1.83 -3.90 23.26
N ASN A 441 3.02 -4.51 23.14
CA ASN A 441 4.07 -4.45 24.17
C ASN A 441 5.41 -3.93 23.64
N GLN A 442 5.38 -3.26 22.49
CA GLN A 442 6.56 -2.70 21.83
C GLN A 442 6.35 -1.21 21.61
N THR A 443 7.43 -0.46 21.57
CA THR A 443 7.41 0.98 21.29
C THR A 443 8.15 1.22 19.99
N PHE A 444 7.49 1.86 19.05
CA PHE A 444 8.06 2.25 17.78
C PHE A 444 8.02 3.76 17.66
N SER A 445 8.71 4.29 16.67
CA SER A 445 8.48 5.66 16.23
C SER A 445 8.07 5.65 14.77
N ILE A 446 7.07 6.42 14.42
CA ILE A 446 6.60 6.58 13.04
C ILE A 446 7.05 7.96 12.59
N GLU A 447 7.82 7.99 11.51
CA GLU A 447 8.28 9.21 10.85
C GLU A 447 7.37 9.48 9.64
N PRO A 448 6.45 10.46 9.72
CA PRO A 448 5.61 10.82 8.57
C PRO A 448 6.48 11.36 7.44
N LEU A 449 6.26 10.92 6.20
CA LEU A 449 6.92 11.48 5.01
C LEU A 449 6.11 12.63 4.39
N VAL A 450 5.02 13.02 5.05
CA VAL A 450 4.15 14.14 4.69
C VAL A 450 3.91 15.05 5.90
N GLN A 451 3.65 16.32 5.64
CA GLN A 451 3.38 17.33 6.67
C GLN A 451 2.46 18.43 6.15
N ARG A 452 1.95 19.29 7.03
CA ARG A 452 1.25 20.51 6.62
C ARG A 452 2.20 21.67 6.39
N ASP A 453 2.04 22.34 5.25
CA ASP A 453 2.74 23.60 4.96
C ASP A 453 2.14 24.78 5.74
N SER A 454 2.72 25.97 5.57
CA SER A 454 2.24 27.20 6.24
C SER A 454 0.81 27.63 5.84
N GLN A 455 0.27 27.05 4.77
CA GLN A 455 -1.07 27.28 4.24
C GLN A 455 -2.04 26.17 4.67
N GLY A 456 -1.56 25.19 5.46
CA GLY A 456 -2.35 24.06 5.96
C GLY A 456 -2.57 22.95 4.94
N ARG A 457 -1.90 23.00 3.77
CA ARG A 457 -1.94 21.95 2.74
C ARG A 457 -0.99 20.82 3.11
N VAL A 458 -1.38 19.59 2.84
CA VAL A 458 -0.50 18.43 3.04
C VAL A 458 0.49 18.37 1.87
N VAL A 459 1.78 18.26 2.18
CA VAL A 459 2.89 18.22 1.21
C VAL A 459 3.94 17.20 1.67
N PRO A 460 4.81 16.70 0.78
CA PRO A 460 5.95 15.90 1.20
C PRO A 460 6.81 16.63 2.23
N ARG A 461 7.26 15.91 3.26
CA ARG A 461 8.11 16.44 4.34
C ARG A 461 9.55 16.64 3.87
N LEU A 462 10.03 15.73 3.02
CA LEU A 462 11.42 15.64 2.57
C LEU A 462 11.49 15.71 1.04
N THR A 463 12.60 16.21 0.53
CA THR A 463 12.99 16.13 -0.89
C THR A 463 13.54 14.73 -1.23
N ALA A 464 13.65 14.40 -2.52
CA ALA A 464 14.21 13.11 -2.94
C ALA A 464 15.65 12.92 -2.42
N ALA A 465 16.48 13.97 -2.49
CA ALA A 465 17.85 13.92 -1.99
C ALA A 465 17.91 13.71 -0.47
N GLU A 466 16.98 14.28 0.29
CA GLU A 466 16.90 14.05 1.74
C GLU A 466 16.41 12.61 2.05
N LEU A 467 15.42 12.10 1.31
CA LEU A 467 14.98 10.69 1.44
C LEU A 467 16.13 9.72 1.17
N VAL A 468 16.93 9.96 0.11
CA VAL A 468 18.11 9.16 -0.22
C VAL A 468 19.15 9.25 0.90
N ALA A 469 19.44 10.45 1.41
CA ALA A 469 20.41 10.64 2.49
C ALA A 469 20.02 9.90 3.77
N GLU A 470 18.72 9.87 4.11
CA GLU A 470 18.21 9.08 5.23
C GLU A 470 18.33 7.57 4.97
N ALA A 471 17.93 7.11 3.77
CA ALA A 471 17.97 5.70 3.38
C ALA A 471 19.39 5.12 3.31
N GLN A 472 20.39 5.92 2.91
CA GLN A 472 21.81 5.54 2.86
C GLN A 472 22.43 5.31 4.26
N GLY A 473 21.73 5.71 5.33
CA GLY A 473 22.20 5.45 6.69
C GLY A 473 22.24 3.96 7.04
N ASN A 474 23.36 3.49 7.58
CA ASN A 474 23.45 2.16 8.22
C ASN A 474 22.96 2.24 9.68
N THR A 475 21.70 2.62 9.85
CA THR A 475 21.00 2.80 11.13
C THR A 475 19.60 2.18 11.06
N ASP A 476 18.94 2.00 12.20
CA ASP A 476 17.52 1.57 12.25
C ASP A 476 16.61 2.52 11.46
N GLN A 477 16.93 3.80 11.48
CA GLN A 477 16.25 4.82 10.68
C GLN A 477 16.49 4.59 9.19
N GLY A 478 17.73 4.39 8.74
CA GLY A 478 17.99 4.14 7.33
C GLY A 478 17.35 2.85 6.80
N LEU A 479 17.24 1.81 7.63
CA LEU A 479 16.47 0.60 7.29
C LEU A 479 14.97 0.91 7.14
N ALA A 480 14.39 1.71 8.04
CA ALA A 480 12.99 2.10 7.96
C ALA A 480 12.67 2.93 6.69
N TYR A 481 13.57 3.84 6.30
CA TYR A 481 13.43 4.63 5.07
C TYR A 481 13.59 3.76 3.82
N ARG A 482 14.57 2.84 3.81
CA ARG A 482 14.74 1.85 2.74
C ARG A 482 13.49 1.00 2.55
N TYR A 483 12.90 0.53 3.65
CA TYR A 483 11.64 -0.21 3.59
C TYR A 483 10.48 0.65 3.07
N ALA A 484 10.33 1.90 3.56
CA ALA A 484 9.29 2.80 3.10
C ALA A 484 9.39 3.12 1.60
N LEU A 485 10.60 3.31 1.08
CA LEU A 485 10.88 3.51 -0.34
C LEU A 485 10.55 2.27 -1.18
N ARG A 486 10.98 1.08 -0.73
CA ARG A 486 10.71 -0.19 -1.42
C ARG A 486 9.22 -0.52 -1.48
N THR A 487 8.46 -0.18 -0.44
CA THR A 487 7.02 -0.48 -0.31
C THR A 487 6.11 0.69 -0.67
N MET A 488 6.67 1.83 -1.08
CA MET A 488 5.94 3.04 -1.46
C MET A 488 5.00 3.56 -0.36
N ASN A 489 5.43 3.43 0.90
CA ASN A 489 4.67 3.86 2.08
C ASN A 489 4.86 5.36 2.38
N PRO A 490 3.81 6.08 2.81
CA PRO A 490 3.89 7.51 3.14
C PRO A 490 4.50 7.81 4.52
N PHE A 491 5.04 6.80 5.19
CA PHE A 491 5.69 6.90 6.50
C PHE A 491 6.74 5.79 6.68
N ALA A 492 7.72 6.04 7.53
CA ALA A 492 8.73 5.06 7.93
C ALA A 492 8.54 4.66 9.40
N VAL A 493 8.66 3.37 9.73
CA VAL A 493 8.51 2.89 11.11
C VAL A 493 9.87 2.48 11.68
N VAL A 494 10.38 3.27 12.62
CA VAL A 494 11.69 3.08 13.26
C VAL A 494 11.56 2.18 14.49
N GLY A 495 12.56 1.34 14.72
CA GLY A 495 12.61 0.40 15.85
C GLY A 495 12.04 -0.99 15.54
N VAL A 496 11.76 -1.29 14.28
CA VAL A 496 11.31 -2.61 13.82
C VAL A 496 12.50 -3.53 13.55
N ASP A 497 12.40 -4.81 13.92
CA ASP A 497 13.36 -5.85 13.54
C ASP A 497 13.13 -6.33 12.10
N TYR A 498 13.48 -5.47 11.14
CA TYR A 498 13.32 -5.77 9.70
C TYR A 498 14.03 -7.06 9.26
N VAL A 499 15.14 -7.41 9.92
CA VAL A 499 15.90 -8.63 9.61
C VAL A 499 15.17 -9.87 10.14
N GLY A 500 14.79 -9.86 11.42
CA GLY A 500 14.07 -10.96 12.04
C GLY A 500 12.68 -11.22 11.45
N LEU A 501 12.05 -10.18 10.88
CA LEU A 501 10.79 -10.26 10.15
C LEU A 501 10.97 -10.68 8.67
N GLY A 502 12.20 -10.86 8.20
CA GLY A 502 12.51 -11.35 6.85
C GLY A 502 12.52 -10.28 5.75
N HIS A 503 12.26 -9.01 6.07
CA HIS A 503 12.24 -7.92 5.08
C HIS A 503 13.60 -7.63 4.47
N ALA A 504 14.69 -7.91 5.20
CA ALA A 504 16.06 -7.74 4.74
C ALA A 504 16.69 -9.03 4.17
N ALA A 505 15.91 -10.10 3.98
CA ALA A 505 16.42 -11.36 3.43
C ALA A 505 17.02 -11.15 2.03
N ASN A 506 18.05 -11.93 1.70
CA ASN A 506 18.76 -11.89 0.40
C ASN A 506 19.30 -10.52 -0.02
N GLY A 507 19.42 -9.56 0.91
CA GLY A 507 19.93 -8.22 0.57
C GLY A 507 18.85 -7.21 0.15
N LYS A 508 17.56 -7.55 0.26
CA LYS A 508 16.41 -6.69 -0.11
C LYS A 508 16.38 -5.29 0.48
N LEU A 509 16.92 -5.12 1.67
CA LEU A 509 17.08 -3.82 2.30
C LEU A 509 18.55 -3.45 2.44
N ALA A 510 19.50 -4.23 1.94
CA ALA A 510 20.92 -3.91 2.03
C ALA A 510 21.30 -2.92 0.92
N LEU A 511 22.22 -2.00 1.25
CA LEU A 511 22.86 -1.16 0.24
C LEU A 511 23.74 -2.06 -0.63
N TYR A 512 23.72 -1.82 -1.95
CA TYR A 512 24.53 -2.59 -2.90
C TYR A 512 26.02 -2.42 -2.62
N ASP A 513 26.72 -3.54 -2.49
CA ASP A 513 28.18 -3.59 -2.46
C ASP A 513 28.70 -4.09 -3.82
N PRO A 514 29.23 -3.19 -4.67
CA PRO A 514 29.68 -3.54 -6.02
C PRO A 514 30.87 -4.50 -6.04
N ALA A 515 31.58 -4.67 -4.91
CA ALA A 515 32.67 -5.64 -4.83
C ALA A 515 32.21 -7.08 -4.59
N THR A 516 30.94 -7.29 -4.22
CA THR A 516 30.40 -8.62 -3.88
C THR A 516 29.10 -8.96 -4.59
N GLY A 517 28.50 -8.00 -5.30
CA GLY A 517 27.16 -8.14 -5.89
C GLY A 517 26.02 -8.12 -4.86
N PHE A 518 26.33 -8.09 -3.55
CA PHE A 518 25.32 -8.22 -2.50
C PHE A 518 24.58 -6.90 -2.22
N GLY A 519 23.24 -6.97 -2.17
CA GLY A 519 22.34 -5.92 -1.70
C GLY A 519 21.61 -5.19 -2.82
N GLU A 520 20.30 -5.05 -2.74
CA GLU A 520 19.50 -4.57 -3.89
C GLU A 520 19.48 -3.03 -4.03
N MET A 521 19.91 -2.29 -3.00
CA MET A 521 19.69 -0.85 -2.97
C MET A 521 20.92 -0.06 -3.42
N THR A 522 21.07 0.09 -4.73
CA THR A 522 22.02 1.04 -5.33
C THR A 522 21.62 2.49 -5.03
N GLU A 523 22.55 3.43 -5.17
CA GLU A 523 22.24 4.87 -5.05
C GLU A 523 21.22 5.31 -6.10
N GLN A 524 21.28 4.73 -7.31
CA GLN A 524 20.34 4.99 -8.39
C GLN A 524 18.94 4.45 -8.06
N TYR A 525 18.85 3.20 -7.57
CA TYR A 525 17.59 2.62 -7.08
C TYR A 525 16.94 3.50 -6.01
N LEU A 526 17.70 3.93 -4.99
CA LEU A 526 17.18 4.80 -3.93
C LEU A 526 16.70 6.15 -4.47
N THR A 527 17.42 6.72 -5.44
CA THR A 527 17.06 7.98 -6.08
C THR A 527 15.74 7.86 -6.82
N ASP A 528 15.57 6.81 -7.63
CA ASP A 528 14.38 6.62 -8.45
C ASP A 528 13.17 6.19 -7.61
N ARG A 529 13.37 5.37 -6.58
CA ARG A 529 12.30 5.08 -5.60
C ARG A 529 11.87 6.34 -4.85
N ALA A 530 12.80 7.21 -4.47
CA ALA A 530 12.47 8.45 -3.77
C ALA A 530 11.69 9.42 -4.68
N THR A 531 12.09 9.58 -5.94
CA THR A 531 11.35 10.43 -6.89
C THR A 531 9.99 9.84 -7.23
N PHE A 532 9.89 8.52 -7.38
CA PHE A 532 8.62 7.83 -7.59
C PHE A 532 7.68 8.02 -6.41
N LEU A 533 8.15 7.84 -5.17
CA LEU A 533 7.32 8.07 -3.97
C LEU A 533 6.81 9.51 -3.94
N LEU A 534 7.65 10.51 -4.23
CA LEU A 534 7.22 11.91 -4.29
C LEU A 534 6.22 12.18 -5.41
N ALA A 535 6.35 11.51 -6.56
CA ALA A 535 5.37 11.59 -7.64
C ALA A 535 4.01 10.99 -7.22
N LYS A 536 4.02 9.81 -6.59
CA LYS A 536 2.83 9.19 -6.00
C LYS A 536 2.16 10.13 -5.00
N LEU A 537 2.93 10.70 -4.07
CA LEU A 537 2.43 11.65 -3.08
C LEU A 537 1.82 12.91 -3.74
N ASP A 538 2.42 13.47 -4.80
CA ASP A 538 1.81 14.62 -5.50
C ASP A 538 0.45 14.25 -6.12
N LEU A 539 0.32 13.06 -6.70
CA LEU A 539 -0.95 12.58 -7.26
C LEU A 539 -2.01 12.42 -6.19
N THR A 540 -1.72 11.67 -5.12
CA THR A 540 -2.68 11.38 -4.05
C THR A 540 -3.06 12.66 -3.30
N LEU A 541 -2.10 13.50 -2.92
CA LEU A 541 -2.39 14.71 -2.12
C LEU A 541 -3.17 15.78 -2.89
N ASN A 542 -3.06 15.78 -4.22
CA ASN A 542 -3.76 16.72 -5.10
C ASN A 542 -4.92 16.08 -5.90
N ASN A 543 -5.25 14.81 -5.65
CA ASN A 543 -6.29 14.04 -6.34
C ASN A 543 -6.16 14.12 -7.89
N ARG A 544 -5.04 13.64 -8.44
CA ARG A 544 -4.70 13.70 -9.88
C ARG A 544 -4.40 12.33 -10.49
N THR A 545 -4.94 12.02 -11.67
CA THR A 545 -4.72 10.74 -12.38
C THR A 545 -3.44 10.72 -13.22
N THR A 546 -2.86 11.89 -13.45
CA THR A 546 -1.69 12.08 -14.30
C THR A 546 -0.75 13.07 -13.64
N PRO A 547 0.56 13.03 -14.00
CA PRO A 547 1.52 14.02 -13.53
C PRO A 547 1.01 15.45 -13.69
N SER A 548 1.35 16.29 -12.71
CA SER A 548 0.97 17.71 -12.72
C SER A 548 1.48 18.46 -13.95
N ASP A 549 2.62 18.03 -14.48
CA ASP A 549 3.14 18.43 -15.78
C ASP A 549 2.61 17.49 -16.87
N SER A 550 1.66 17.99 -17.68
CA SER A 550 1.10 17.25 -18.82
C SER A 550 2.13 16.91 -19.91
N LEU A 551 3.32 17.51 -19.87
CA LEU A 551 4.43 17.21 -20.79
C LEU A 551 5.48 16.30 -20.14
N SER A 552 5.22 15.77 -18.94
CA SER A 552 6.10 14.78 -18.32
C SER A 552 6.34 13.63 -19.28
N LEU A 553 7.62 13.30 -19.48
CA LEU A 553 8.05 12.15 -20.26
C LEU A 553 8.34 10.96 -19.36
N THR A 554 8.07 11.01 -18.07
CA THR A 554 8.40 9.92 -17.15
C THR A 554 7.18 9.03 -16.93
N HIS A 555 7.35 7.73 -17.14
CA HIS A 555 6.44 6.68 -16.72
C HIS A 555 7.06 5.95 -15.52
N TYR A 556 6.25 5.65 -14.51
CA TYR A 556 6.66 4.80 -13.40
C TYR A 556 5.73 3.59 -13.30
N GLY A 557 6.30 2.40 -13.15
CA GLY A 557 5.54 1.17 -12.90
C GLY A 557 6.15 0.36 -11.77
N ASP A 558 5.31 -0.15 -10.87
CA ASP A 558 5.70 -1.08 -9.81
C ASP A 558 4.88 -2.37 -9.92
N ALA A 559 5.53 -3.48 -10.27
CA ALA A 559 4.88 -4.78 -10.40
C ALA A 559 4.42 -5.35 -9.06
N ALA A 560 5.15 -5.09 -7.97
CA ALA A 560 4.83 -5.59 -6.64
C ALA A 560 3.57 -4.93 -6.09
N SER A 561 3.48 -3.59 -6.17
CA SER A 561 2.31 -2.85 -5.68
C SER A 561 1.21 -2.67 -6.74
N ARG A 562 1.49 -3.01 -8.01
CA ARG A 562 0.64 -2.73 -9.18
C ARG A 562 0.28 -1.25 -9.34
N PHE A 563 1.18 -0.37 -8.88
CA PHE A 563 0.97 1.07 -8.95
C PHE A 563 1.68 1.63 -10.17
N ASP A 564 0.99 2.53 -10.88
CA ASP A 564 1.40 3.04 -12.18
C ASP A 564 1.17 4.55 -12.24
N ILE A 565 2.16 5.29 -12.75
CA ILE A 565 2.03 6.70 -13.06
C ILE A 565 2.31 6.89 -14.57
N PRO A 566 1.28 7.14 -15.39
CA PRO A 566 1.45 7.33 -16.82
C PRO A 566 2.27 8.59 -17.13
N ALA A 567 3.10 8.52 -18.17
CA ALA A 567 3.70 9.71 -18.75
C ALA A 567 2.62 10.63 -19.34
N GLY A 568 2.84 11.95 -19.27
CA GLY A 568 1.99 12.94 -19.93
C GLY A 568 2.01 12.83 -21.46
N LEU A 569 3.15 12.40 -22.03
CA LEU A 569 3.31 12.07 -23.44
C LEU A 569 3.82 10.63 -23.63
N SER A 570 2.91 9.67 -23.58
CA SER A 570 3.24 8.22 -23.56
C SER A 570 4.09 7.70 -24.72
N SER A 571 4.04 8.31 -25.91
CA SER A 571 4.83 7.85 -27.06
C SER A 571 6.33 8.19 -26.98
N PHE A 572 6.75 8.92 -25.95
CA PHE A 572 8.13 9.35 -25.70
C PHE A 572 8.51 9.12 -24.22
N ALA A 573 7.85 8.17 -23.57
CA ALA A 573 8.05 7.91 -22.17
C ALA A 573 9.44 7.31 -21.94
N ARG A 574 10.14 7.84 -20.93
CA ARG A 574 11.22 7.21 -20.21
C ARG A 574 10.61 6.32 -19.13
N GLU A 575 10.99 5.07 -19.15
CA GLU A 575 10.44 3.98 -18.37
C GLU A 575 11.23 3.85 -17.06
N TYR A 576 10.55 3.94 -15.91
CA TYR A 576 11.11 3.63 -14.60
C TYR A 576 10.31 2.48 -14.01
N LEU A 577 10.77 1.25 -14.27
CA LEU A 577 10.03 0.04 -13.98
C LEU A 577 10.68 -0.74 -12.84
N PHE A 578 9.89 -1.09 -11.85
CA PHE A 578 10.30 -1.90 -10.70
C PHE A 578 9.53 -3.22 -10.71
N GLY A 579 10.26 -4.33 -10.77
CA GLY A 579 9.73 -5.68 -10.68
C GLY A 579 9.40 -6.06 -9.24
N SER A 580 9.06 -7.33 -9.08
CA SER A 580 8.53 -7.92 -7.86
C SER A 580 9.55 -8.86 -7.22
N ASP A 581 9.07 -9.78 -6.37
CA ASP A 581 9.89 -10.88 -5.84
C ASP A 581 9.69 -12.18 -6.66
N GLN A 582 9.13 -12.07 -7.86
CA GLN A 582 8.86 -13.15 -8.81
C GLN A 582 9.54 -12.87 -10.15
N ALA A 583 9.63 -13.88 -11.01
CA ALA A 583 10.14 -13.72 -12.37
C ALA A 583 9.30 -12.70 -13.18
N ASP A 584 9.94 -11.60 -13.57
CA ASP A 584 9.34 -10.48 -14.27
C ASP A 584 9.94 -10.28 -15.67
N ALA A 585 9.15 -9.68 -16.56
CA ALA A 585 9.59 -9.28 -17.90
C ALA A 585 9.41 -7.77 -18.03
N LEU A 586 10.51 -7.03 -17.88
CA LEU A 586 10.53 -5.57 -17.90
C LEU A 586 11.10 -5.08 -19.22
N THR A 587 10.50 -4.04 -19.77
CA THR A 587 10.77 -3.63 -21.14
C THR A 587 10.70 -2.13 -21.26
N GLY A 588 11.82 -1.53 -21.69
CA GLY A 588 11.96 -0.11 -22.00
C GLY A 588 11.29 0.30 -23.31
N SER A 589 11.62 1.50 -23.73
CA SER A 589 11.03 2.24 -24.84
C SER A 589 11.43 1.66 -26.22
N GLN A 590 10.51 0.91 -26.83
CA GLN A 590 10.79 0.20 -28.10
C GLN A 590 10.99 1.09 -29.33
N PHE A 591 10.36 2.27 -29.37
CA PHE A 591 10.19 3.03 -30.61
C PHE A 591 11.02 4.32 -30.66
N VAL A 592 11.28 4.91 -29.51
CA VAL A 592 12.06 6.14 -29.37
C VAL A 592 13.18 5.80 -28.42
N PRO A 593 14.45 5.96 -28.80
CA PRO A 593 15.55 5.70 -27.88
C PRO A 593 15.47 6.68 -26.70
N THR A 594 15.24 6.18 -25.50
CA THR A 594 15.22 6.99 -24.28
C THR A 594 15.92 6.27 -23.15
N ASP A 595 16.60 7.02 -22.30
CA ASP A 595 17.34 6.49 -21.15
C ASP A 595 16.34 5.94 -20.11
N ASP A 596 16.18 4.62 -20.09
CA ASP A 596 15.21 3.87 -19.29
C ASP A 596 15.88 3.19 -18.08
N HIS A 597 15.13 3.04 -17.00
CA HIS A 597 15.61 2.49 -15.72
C HIS A 597 14.75 1.29 -15.33
N LEU A 598 15.33 0.10 -15.37
CA LEU A 598 14.66 -1.18 -15.13
C LEU A 598 15.28 -1.90 -13.93
N TYR A 599 14.46 -2.30 -12.97
CA TYR A 599 14.87 -2.98 -11.74
C TYR A 599 14.11 -4.30 -11.61
N GLY A 600 14.77 -5.45 -11.73
CA GLY A 600 14.16 -6.79 -11.73
C GLY A 600 13.59 -7.16 -10.37
N GLY A 601 14.40 -7.03 -9.32
CA GLY A 601 14.02 -7.36 -7.95
C GLY A 601 14.41 -8.79 -7.58
N GLY A 602 13.52 -9.53 -6.95
CA GLY A 602 13.77 -10.95 -6.69
C GLY A 602 13.18 -11.77 -7.82
N GLY A 603 13.87 -12.77 -8.36
CA GLY A 603 13.26 -13.54 -9.44
C GLY A 603 14.24 -14.22 -10.38
N SER A 604 13.90 -14.21 -11.65
CA SER A 604 14.75 -14.66 -12.76
C SER A 604 14.20 -13.88 -13.94
N ASP A 605 14.70 -12.67 -14.07
CA ASP A 605 14.01 -11.58 -14.74
C ASP A 605 14.57 -11.36 -16.15
N ASP A 606 13.74 -10.86 -17.06
CA ASP A 606 14.12 -10.51 -18.43
C ASP A 606 13.95 -9.00 -18.61
N LEU A 607 15.06 -8.27 -18.52
CA LEU A 607 15.14 -6.81 -18.61
C LEU A 607 15.65 -6.42 -19.99
N ARG A 608 14.90 -5.58 -20.71
CA ARG A 608 15.24 -5.14 -22.07
C ARG A 608 15.15 -3.62 -22.20
N GLY A 609 16.28 -2.94 -22.32
CA GLY A 609 16.36 -1.47 -22.49
C GLY A 609 16.00 -1.00 -23.90
N PHE A 610 16.48 -1.73 -24.91
CA PHE A 610 16.41 -1.42 -26.35
C PHE A 610 17.33 -0.33 -26.82
N GLY A 611 17.00 0.94 -26.62
CA GLY A 611 17.74 2.03 -27.22
C GLY A 611 17.74 3.23 -26.31
N GLY A 612 18.89 3.86 -26.15
CA GLY A 612 19.07 4.88 -25.11
C GLY A 612 20.33 4.55 -24.31
N ASP A 613 20.69 5.39 -23.35
CA ASP A 613 21.71 5.03 -22.38
C ASP A 613 20.98 4.49 -21.13
N ASP A 614 20.72 3.18 -21.09
CA ASP A 614 19.80 2.56 -20.13
C ASP A 614 20.48 2.12 -18.83
N TYR A 615 19.70 2.03 -17.75
CA TYR A 615 20.10 1.50 -16.45
C TYR A 615 19.30 0.23 -16.13
N LEU A 616 19.95 -0.94 -16.14
CA LEU A 616 19.29 -2.22 -15.84
C LEU A 616 19.93 -2.84 -14.59
N GLN A 617 19.11 -3.26 -13.64
CA GLN A 617 19.52 -3.92 -12.41
C GLN A 617 18.72 -5.20 -12.20
N GLY A 618 19.36 -6.38 -12.23
CA GLY A 618 18.72 -7.69 -12.07
C GLY A 618 18.30 -7.97 -10.63
N ASP A 619 19.18 -7.61 -9.67
CA ASP A 619 19.03 -7.83 -8.24
C ASP A 619 19.29 -9.28 -7.81
N SER A 620 18.31 -10.05 -7.33
CA SER A 620 18.56 -11.42 -6.85
C SER A 620 17.82 -12.43 -7.71
N GLY A 621 18.54 -13.37 -8.31
CA GLY A 621 17.93 -14.20 -9.34
C GLY A 621 18.93 -14.63 -10.39
N ASN A 622 18.48 -15.40 -11.38
CA ASN A 622 19.29 -15.60 -12.59
C ASN A 622 18.68 -14.74 -13.69
N ASP A 623 19.25 -13.57 -13.91
CA ASP A 623 18.61 -12.53 -14.70
C ASP A 623 19.20 -12.44 -16.11
N ARG A 624 18.40 -11.90 -17.03
CA ARG A 624 18.81 -11.57 -18.40
C ARG A 624 18.70 -10.07 -18.58
N LEU A 625 19.84 -9.42 -18.78
CA LEU A 625 19.94 -7.97 -18.98
C LEU A 625 20.36 -7.68 -20.41
N ASP A 626 19.42 -7.21 -21.23
CA ASP A 626 19.61 -6.82 -22.63
C ASP A 626 19.56 -5.29 -22.75
N GLY A 627 20.72 -4.64 -22.72
CA GLY A 627 20.81 -3.17 -22.82
C GLY A 627 20.34 -2.68 -24.19
N GLY A 628 20.72 -3.40 -25.25
CA GLY A 628 20.40 -3.04 -26.62
C GLY A 628 21.45 -2.11 -27.22
N THR A 629 21.03 -0.94 -27.71
CA THR A 629 21.90 0.04 -28.39
C THR A 629 22.06 1.30 -27.56
N GLY A 630 23.28 1.78 -27.40
CA GLY A 630 23.58 2.96 -26.58
C GLY A 630 24.58 2.62 -25.48
N GLY A 631 24.83 3.54 -24.54
CA GLY A 631 25.79 3.35 -23.46
C GLY A 631 25.12 2.89 -22.18
N ASP A 632 24.92 1.58 -22.05
CA ASP A 632 24.09 1.04 -20.97
C ASP A 632 24.90 0.75 -19.69
N THR A 633 24.25 0.81 -18.53
CA THR A 633 24.79 0.36 -17.24
C THR A 633 23.98 -0.82 -16.73
N LEU A 634 24.64 -1.98 -16.63
CA LEU A 634 24.02 -3.25 -16.29
C LEU A 634 24.58 -3.80 -14.98
N HIS A 635 23.71 -4.02 -14.00
CA HIS A 635 24.02 -4.60 -12.70
C HIS A 635 23.35 -5.97 -12.59
N GLY A 636 24.11 -7.06 -12.49
CA GLY A 636 23.52 -8.40 -12.32
C GLY A 636 22.93 -8.57 -10.94
N GLY A 637 23.81 -8.46 -9.94
CA GLY A 637 23.45 -8.60 -8.53
C GLY A 637 23.91 -9.96 -8.03
N LEU A 638 23.02 -10.72 -7.40
CA LEU A 638 23.30 -12.07 -6.94
C LEU A 638 22.62 -13.08 -7.86
N GLY A 639 23.40 -13.90 -8.55
CA GLY A 639 22.79 -14.70 -9.59
C GLY A 639 23.72 -15.55 -10.40
N PHE A 640 23.18 -16.20 -11.42
CA PHE A 640 23.93 -16.46 -12.63
C PHE A 640 23.27 -15.62 -13.72
N ASP A 641 23.89 -14.49 -14.03
CA ASP A 641 23.27 -13.47 -14.87
C ASP A 641 23.79 -13.53 -16.32
N SER A 642 22.95 -13.07 -17.26
CA SER A 642 23.28 -13.05 -18.68
C SER A 642 23.14 -11.65 -19.26
N TYR A 643 24.24 -11.09 -19.72
CA TYR A 643 24.31 -9.76 -20.31
C TYR A 643 24.28 -9.85 -21.83
N VAL A 644 23.33 -9.17 -22.47
CA VAL A 644 23.19 -9.18 -23.93
C VAL A 644 23.47 -7.78 -24.44
N LEU A 645 24.56 -7.68 -25.19
CA LEU A 645 25.13 -6.42 -25.65
C LEU A 645 25.23 -6.38 -27.16
N THR A 646 25.19 -5.17 -27.70
CA THR A 646 25.54 -4.89 -29.08
C THR A 646 26.83 -4.04 -29.14
N ALA A 647 27.61 -4.15 -30.22
CA ALA A 647 28.90 -3.46 -30.30
C ALA A 647 28.80 -2.00 -30.77
N ASP A 648 27.68 -1.31 -30.54
CA ASP A 648 27.41 0.02 -31.09
C ASP A 648 27.49 1.19 -30.07
N GLY A 649 27.64 0.90 -28.78
CA GLY A 649 27.78 1.89 -27.71
C GLY A 649 28.93 1.66 -26.72
N THR A 650 28.84 2.22 -25.52
CA THR A 650 29.87 2.09 -24.45
C THR A 650 29.24 1.57 -23.17
N ASP A 651 29.09 0.25 -23.08
CA ASP A 651 28.40 -0.39 -21.97
C ASP A 651 29.29 -0.57 -20.74
N ARG A 652 28.67 -0.54 -19.58
CA ARG A 652 29.28 -0.79 -18.28
C ARG A 652 28.55 -1.95 -17.61
N ILE A 653 29.29 -3.01 -17.29
CA ILE A 653 28.81 -4.11 -16.46
C ILE A 653 29.41 -4.01 -15.07
N GLU A 654 28.56 -4.07 -14.06
CA GLU A 654 28.92 -4.22 -12.66
C GLU A 654 28.34 -5.51 -12.11
N ASP A 655 29.19 -6.53 -12.04
CA ASP A 655 28.86 -7.80 -11.42
C ASP A 655 29.98 -8.19 -10.46
N GLY A 656 29.69 -8.12 -9.17
CA GLY A 656 30.65 -8.38 -8.11
C GLY A 656 30.56 -9.79 -7.54
N ASP A 657 29.61 -10.62 -7.99
CA ASP A 657 29.46 -12.00 -7.50
C ASP A 657 30.21 -13.02 -8.37
N ASP A 658 30.80 -12.53 -9.48
CA ASP A 658 31.63 -13.21 -10.47
C ASP A 658 30.91 -14.28 -11.32
N ARG A 659 29.58 -14.44 -11.18
CA ARG A 659 28.80 -15.51 -11.82
C ARG A 659 27.90 -14.99 -12.94
N GLY A 660 28.20 -15.39 -14.16
CA GLY A 660 27.33 -15.08 -15.28
C GLY A 660 28.02 -15.24 -16.61
N VAL A 661 27.44 -14.62 -17.65
CA VAL A 661 27.95 -14.67 -19.02
C VAL A 661 27.62 -13.39 -19.78
N ILE A 662 28.46 -13.04 -20.76
CA ILE A 662 28.22 -11.92 -21.68
C ILE A 662 28.04 -12.44 -23.11
N GLN A 663 26.93 -12.08 -23.75
CA GLN A 663 26.68 -12.28 -25.16
C GLN A 663 26.83 -10.94 -25.90
N LEU A 664 27.83 -10.83 -26.77
CA LEU A 664 28.11 -9.64 -27.57
C LEU A 664 27.85 -9.93 -29.06
N ASN A 665 26.94 -9.18 -29.69
CA ASN A 665 26.48 -9.41 -31.08
C ASN A 665 26.00 -10.85 -31.34
N GLY A 666 25.29 -11.44 -30.36
CA GLY A 666 24.80 -12.81 -30.45
C GLY A 666 25.84 -13.90 -30.20
N ARG A 667 27.09 -13.54 -29.88
CA ARG A 667 28.17 -14.49 -29.55
C ARG A 667 28.55 -14.39 -28.09
N LEU A 668 28.74 -15.53 -27.44
CA LEU A 668 29.26 -15.56 -26.08
C LEU A 668 30.71 -15.08 -26.03
N LEU A 669 31.04 -14.36 -24.97
CA LEU A 669 32.36 -13.84 -24.69
C LEU A 669 33.05 -14.70 -23.62
N MET A 670 34.16 -15.34 -23.99
CA MET A 670 34.83 -16.35 -23.13
C MET A 670 36.27 -15.98 -22.79
N GLY A 671 36.75 -14.83 -23.26
CA GLY A 671 38.11 -14.33 -22.99
C GLY A 671 39.07 -14.46 -24.17
N GLY A 672 40.37 -14.53 -23.88
CA GLY A 672 41.39 -14.37 -24.91
C GLY A 672 42.81 -14.66 -24.44
N VAL A 673 43.71 -14.73 -25.42
CA VAL A 673 45.12 -15.08 -25.22
C VAL A 673 46.04 -13.88 -25.42
N ARG A 674 47.13 -13.82 -24.65
CA ARG A 674 48.25 -12.89 -24.86
C ARG A 674 49.43 -13.62 -25.50
N LYS A 675 50.03 -13.05 -26.54
CA LYS A 675 51.22 -13.62 -27.22
C LYS A 675 52.51 -12.83 -26.94
N GLU A 676 53.66 -13.44 -27.28
CA GLU A 676 54.95 -12.75 -27.22
C GLU A 676 54.92 -11.52 -28.15
N GLY A 677 55.14 -10.34 -27.57
CA GLY A 677 55.08 -9.05 -28.28
C GLY A 677 53.77 -8.28 -28.13
N ASP A 678 52.71 -8.89 -27.59
CA ASP A 678 51.53 -8.16 -27.14
C ASP A 678 51.81 -7.43 -25.80
N PRO A 679 51.19 -6.26 -25.54
CA PRO A 679 51.29 -5.59 -24.24
C PRO A 679 50.84 -6.50 -23.08
N ASP A 680 51.48 -6.36 -21.92
CA ASP A 680 51.21 -7.18 -20.71
C ASP A 680 49.74 -7.19 -20.26
N SER A 681 49.00 -6.13 -20.56
CA SER A 681 47.59 -5.97 -20.22
C SER A 681 46.62 -6.36 -21.33
N THR A 682 47.09 -6.81 -22.49
CA THR A 682 46.27 -6.94 -23.70
C THR A 682 46.20 -8.38 -24.17
N TYR A 683 44.97 -8.88 -24.28
CA TYR A 683 44.64 -10.23 -24.74
C TYR A 683 43.73 -10.10 -25.96
N LYS A 684 43.77 -11.09 -26.84
CA LYS A 684 42.91 -11.15 -28.01
C LYS A 684 42.13 -12.46 -27.97
N SER A 685 40.83 -12.38 -28.19
CA SER A 685 40.01 -13.56 -28.52
C SER A 685 40.66 -14.37 -29.63
N LEU A 686 40.38 -15.67 -29.66
CA LEU A 686 41.04 -16.58 -30.58
C LEU A 686 40.68 -16.33 -32.05
N ASP A 687 39.52 -15.77 -32.34
CA ASP A 687 39.14 -15.33 -33.69
C ASP A 687 39.68 -13.92 -34.04
N GLY A 688 40.36 -13.27 -33.09
CA GLY A 688 40.94 -11.94 -33.21
C GLY A 688 39.93 -10.79 -33.26
N GLN A 689 38.63 -11.03 -33.03
CA GLN A 689 37.59 -10.00 -33.14
C GLN A 689 37.51 -9.11 -31.90
N TRP A 690 37.88 -9.64 -30.74
CA TRP A 690 37.82 -8.98 -29.44
C TRP A 690 39.21 -8.78 -28.85
N ILE A 691 39.49 -7.55 -28.44
CA ILE A 691 40.69 -7.15 -27.72
C ILE A 691 40.27 -6.83 -26.29
N PHE A 692 40.81 -7.58 -25.35
CA PHE A 692 40.62 -7.39 -23.92
C PHE A 692 41.81 -6.61 -23.36
N VAL A 693 41.53 -5.54 -22.61
CA VAL A 693 42.54 -4.72 -21.97
C VAL A 693 42.26 -4.68 -20.47
N ARG A 694 43.15 -5.30 -19.70
CA ARG A 694 43.05 -5.36 -18.24
C ARG A 694 43.70 -4.13 -17.62
N ASN A 695 42.99 -3.44 -16.74
CA ASN A 695 43.51 -2.34 -15.93
C ASN A 695 43.03 -2.48 -14.48
N GLY A 696 43.85 -3.10 -13.62
CA GLY A 696 43.45 -3.42 -12.25
C GLY A 696 42.31 -4.43 -12.22
N SER A 697 41.19 -4.07 -11.59
CA SER A 697 39.94 -4.82 -11.53
C SER A 697 38.93 -4.39 -12.61
N THR A 698 39.39 -3.70 -13.65
CA THR A 698 38.54 -3.30 -14.78
C THR A 698 39.02 -4.03 -16.03
N LEU A 699 38.10 -4.70 -16.73
CA LEU A 699 38.35 -5.31 -18.03
C LEU A 699 37.62 -4.52 -19.11
N THR A 700 38.36 -4.01 -20.09
CA THR A 700 37.79 -3.26 -21.21
C THR A 700 37.88 -4.07 -22.50
N LEU A 701 36.78 -4.15 -23.25
CA LEU A 701 36.69 -4.86 -24.51
C LEU A 701 36.57 -3.89 -25.68
N ASN A 702 37.51 -3.96 -26.62
CA ASN A 702 37.58 -3.11 -27.82
C ASN A 702 37.46 -1.59 -27.56
N GLY A 703 37.58 -1.16 -26.30
CA GLY A 703 37.35 0.22 -25.87
C GLY A 703 35.87 0.61 -25.70
N THR A 704 34.92 -0.31 -25.88
CA THR A 704 33.48 -0.05 -25.84
C THR A 704 32.83 -0.63 -24.60
N VAL A 705 33.04 -1.90 -24.27
CA VAL A 705 32.43 -2.51 -23.07
C VAL A 705 33.42 -2.49 -21.92
N THR A 706 32.97 -2.12 -20.73
CA THR A 706 33.79 -2.09 -19.51
C THR A 706 33.14 -2.92 -18.42
N ILE A 707 33.85 -3.96 -17.96
CA ILE A 707 33.45 -4.80 -16.83
C ILE A 707 34.23 -4.31 -15.61
N GLN A 708 33.51 -3.91 -14.57
CA GLN A 708 34.10 -3.48 -13.31
C GLN A 708 34.21 -4.64 -12.34
N HIS A 709 35.06 -4.49 -11.33
CA HIS A 709 35.29 -5.50 -10.29
C HIS A 709 35.75 -6.88 -10.80
N TRP A 710 36.17 -6.97 -12.07
CA TRP A 710 36.57 -8.19 -12.75
C TRP A 710 37.79 -8.86 -12.11
N GLN A 711 37.70 -10.19 -11.99
CA GLN A 711 38.76 -11.11 -11.63
C GLN A 711 38.89 -12.20 -12.72
N PRO A 712 40.03 -12.91 -12.81
CA PRO A 712 40.13 -14.06 -13.72
C PRO A 712 38.98 -15.05 -13.51
N GLY A 713 38.29 -15.41 -14.58
CA GLY A 713 37.12 -16.29 -14.56
C GLY A 713 35.77 -15.59 -14.33
N SER A 714 35.74 -14.32 -13.88
CA SER A 714 34.47 -13.59 -13.71
C SER A 714 33.68 -13.57 -15.01
N LEU A 715 32.37 -13.84 -14.92
CA LEU A 715 31.46 -13.90 -16.06
C LEU A 715 31.84 -14.94 -17.13
N GLY A 716 32.59 -15.98 -16.73
CA GLY A 716 33.09 -17.02 -17.64
C GLY A 716 34.16 -16.53 -18.60
N ILE A 717 34.86 -15.43 -18.28
CA ILE A 717 35.89 -14.83 -19.13
C ILE A 717 37.28 -15.26 -18.65
N GLU A 718 37.95 -16.08 -19.45
CA GLU A 718 39.29 -16.60 -19.16
C GLU A 718 40.37 -15.91 -19.99
N LEU A 719 41.35 -15.29 -19.32
CA LEU A 719 42.47 -14.61 -19.96
C LEU A 719 43.77 -15.39 -19.75
N ARG A 720 44.30 -15.99 -20.83
CA ARG A 720 45.47 -16.88 -20.76
C ARG A 720 46.71 -16.20 -21.35
N ASP A 721 47.86 -16.29 -20.67
CA ASP A 721 49.13 -15.74 -21.15
C ASP A 721 49.99 -16.82 -21.80
N LEU A 722 50.11 -16.78 -23.13
CA LEU A 722 50.87 -17.74 -23.93
C LEU A 722 52.20 -17.17 -24.43
N SER A 723 52.65 -16.04 -23.89
CA SER A 723 53.88 -15.36 -24.35
C SER A 723 55.17 -16.16 -24.12
N ALA A 724 55.12 -17.21 -23.30
CA ALA A 724 56.23 -18.13 -23.08
C ALA A 724 56.25 -19.34 -24.04
N SER A 725 55.25 -19.47 -24.92
CA SER A 725 55.13 -20.61 -25.83
C SER A 725 56.30 -20.67 -26.85
N PRO A 726 56.94 -21.84 -27.05
CA PRO A 726 58.13 -21.99 -27.89
C PRO A 726 57.89 -21.85 -29.40
N THR A 727 56.64 -21.82 -29.85
CA THR A 727 56.23 -21.62 -31.25
C THR A 727 54.93 -20.82 -31.31
N ASP A 728 54.84 -19.79 -32.17
CA ASP A 728 53.58 -19.08 -32.45
C ASP A 728 52.68 -19.98 -33.31
N PRO A 729 51.57 -20.51 -32.77
CA PRO A 729 50.71 -21.44 -33.51
C PRO A 729 49.90 -20.75 -34.63
N GLY A 730 49.84 -19.42 -34.66
CA GLY A 730 48.79 -18.68 -35.35
C GLY A 730 47.56 -18.53 -34.44
N LEU A 731 46.66 -17.61 -34.79
CA LEU A 731 45.27 -17.67 -34.32
C LEU A 731 44.49 -18.35 -35.44
N PRO A 732 43.46 -19.19 -35.18
CA PRO A 732 42.59 -19.65 -36.25
C PRO A 732 42.03 -18.44 -37.01
N THR A 733 42.44 -18.27 -38.27
CA THR A 733 42.08 -17.09 -39.07
C THR A 733 40.83 -17.38 -39.89
N GLY A 734 39.64 -17.03 -39.38
CA GLY A 734 38.41 -17.04 -40.17
C GLY A 734 37.14 -17.13 -39.33
N PRO A 735 35.97 -16.77 -39.88
CA PRO A 735 34.70 -17.03 -39.21
C PRO A 735 34.45 -18.55 -39.16
N PHE A 736 34.35 -19.11 -37.95
CA PHE A 736 33.89 -20.49 -37.74
C PHE A 736 32.51 -20.69 -38.38
N ALA A 737 32.30 -21.83 -39.04
CA ALA A 737 31.06 -22.14 -39.72
C ALA A 737 29.96 -22.56 -38.72
N PHE A 738 30.36 -23.11 -37.57
CA PHE A 738 29.49 -23.53 -36.49
C PHE A 738 30.11 -23.13 -35.14
N THR A 739 29.26 -22.66 -34.23
CA THR A 739 29.63 -22.35 -32.83
C THR A 739 28.62 -23.06 -31.96
N VAL A 740 29.06 -24.01 -31.14
CA VAL A 740 28.20 -24.77 -30.21
C VAL A 740 28.61 -24.46 -28.79
N ILE A 741 27.63 -24.09 -27.98
CA ILE A 741 27.78 -23.55 -26.62
C ILE A 741 26.94 -24.43 -25.69
N ARG A 742 27.57 -25.08 -24.69
CA ARG A 742 26.90 -25.97 -23.73
C ARG A 742 26.29 -25.20 -22.55
N GLY A 743 25.54 -25.91 -21.70
CA GLY A 743 25.02 -25.36 -20.45
C GLY A 743 25.85 -25.86 -19.27
N PRO A 744 25.85 -25.16 -18.12
CA PRO A 744 26.77 -25.39 -16.98
C PRO A 744 26.62 -26.73 -16.23
N GLU A 745 25.78 -27.67 -16.69
CA GLU A 745 25.52 -28.97 -16.04
C GLU A 745 25.34 -30.16 -17.03
N ASN A 746 25.76 -30.05 -18.30
CA ASN A 746 25.32 -31.00 -19.35
C ASN A 746 26.37 -32.04 -19.81
N ASN A 747 26.21 -33.32 -19.43
CA ASN A 747 27.03 -34.45 -19.93
C ASN A 747 26.48 -35.10 -21.23
N ASP A 748 26.52 -34.44 -22.40
CA ASP A 748 26.07 -35.04 -23.68
C ASP A 748 27.10 -34.96 -24.84
N LEU A 749 27.06 -35.95 -25.75
CA LEU A 749 27.93 -36.12 -26.95
C LEU A 749 27.38 -35.35 -28.16
N ASP A 750 28.19 -34.53 -28.83
CA ASP A 750 27.80 -33.80 -30.05
C ASP A 750 28.46 -34.42 -31.30
N PRO A 751 27.69 -34.85 -32.33
CA PRO A 751 28.28 -35.38 -33.56
C PRO A 751 28.71 -34.25 -34.53
N PRO A 752 29.77 -34.46 -35.34
CA PRO A 752 30.48 -33.40 -36.04
C PRO A 752 29.64 -32.64 -37.08
N GLY A 753 29.66 -31.32 -36.99
CA GLY A 753 29.18 -30.39 -38.03
C GLY A 753 30.08 -30.40 -39.27
N ALA A 754 29.56 -29.93 -40.40
CA ALA A 754 30.27 -29.90 -41.68
C ALA A 754 31.05 -28.58 -41.89
N GLY A 755 32.16 -28.37 -41.18
CA GLY A 755 33.04 -27.18 -41.33
C GLY A 755 33.85 -26.85 -40.06
N PRO A 756 34.70 -25.79 -40.08
CA PRO A 756 35.48 -25.38 -38.90
C PRO A 756 34.52 -24.96 -37.78
N SER A 757 34.67 -25.60 -36.64
CA SER A 757 33.77 -25.55 -35.51
C SER A 757 34.47 -24.96 -34.29
N ALA A 758 33.71 -24.22 -33.49
CA ALA A 758 34.15 -23.82 -32.17
C ALA A 758 33.17 -24.39 -31.12
N LEU A 759 33.66 -25.27 -30.25
CA LEU A 759 32.91 -26.02 -29.25
C LEU A 759 33.34 -25.59 -27.85
N TYR A 760 32.37 -25.31 -26.97
CA TYR A 760 32.62 -24.76 -25.63
C TYR A 760 31.84 -25.52 -24.56
N GLY A 761 32.54 -26.07 -23.56
CA GLY A 761 32.00 -26.88 -22.44
C GLY A 761 31.47 -26.06 -21.26
N HIS A 762 32.15 -24.95 -20.96
CA HIS A 762 31.87 -24.03 -19.83
C HIS A 762 32.23 -24.55 -18.45
N GLY A 763 31.41 -25.45 -17.91
CA GLY A 763 31.37 -25.80 -16.50
C GLY A 763 30.81 -27.21 -16.33
N GLY A 764 31.46 -28.04 -15.53
CA GLY A 764 31.15 -29.47 -15.45
C GLY A 764 32.16 -30.32 -16.22
N ASP A 765 32.02 -31.64 -16.20
CA ASP A 765 32.94 -32.58 -16.88
C ASP A 765 32.41 -32.88 -18.31
N ASP A 766 32.94 -32.19 -19.32
CA ASP A 766 32.47 -32.23 -20.72
C ASP A 766 33.20 -33.23 -21.63
N ILE A 767 32.58 -33.56 -22.77
CA ILE A 767 33.24 -34.27 -23.88
C ILE A 767 33.02 -33.50 -25.18
N LEU A 768 34.07 -32.86 -25.70
CA LEU A 768 34.05 -32.04 -26.90
C LEU A 768 34.76 -32.79 -28.04
N GLU A 769 34.11 -32.90 -29.20
CA GLU A 769 34.63 -33.68 -30.36
C GLU A 769 34.56 -32.84 -31.62
N GLY A 770 35.72 -32.51 -32.19
CA GLY A 770 35.84 -31.85 -33.49
C GLY A 770 35.57 -32.79 -34.66
N ASP A 771 35.82 -32.30 -35.87
CA ASP A 771 35.35 -32.96 -37.07
C ASP A 771 36.16 -34.22 -37.43
N HIS A 772 35.45 -35.30 -37.81
CA HIS A 772 36.04 -36.59 -38.13
C HIS A 772 35.74 -37.05 -39.55
N THR A 773 35.19 -36.19 -40.42
CA THR A 773 34.63 -36.62 -41.71
C THR A 773 35.58 -36.32 -42.88
N PRO A 774 36.34 -37.31 -43.40
CA PRO A 774 37.39 -37.06 -44.41
C PRO A 774 36.85 -36.63 -45.78
N LEU A 775 35.52 -36.56 -45.94
CA LEU A 775 34.83 -36.26 -47.20
C LEU A 775 34.59 -34.76 -47.42
N LEU A 776 34.71 -33.93 -46.38
CA LEU A 776 34.35 -32.49 -46.44
C LEU A 776 35.54 -31.55 -46.22
N GLY A 777 36.62 -32.00 -45.59
CA GLY A 777 37.84 -31.23 -45.34
C GLY A 777 38.58 -31.80 -44.13
N ALA A 778 39.78 -31.31 -43.85
CA ALA A 778 40.36 -31.31 -42.51
C ALA A 778 40.23 -29.85 -42.07
N PHE A 779 39.35 -29.57 -41.12
CA PHE A 779 39.04 -28.21 -40.70
C PHE A 779 39.71 -27.92 -39.37
N ASP A 780 40.24 -26.70 -39.22
CA ASP A 780 40.83 -26.26 -37.96
C ASP A 780 39.69 -25.92 -36.99
N ASP A 781 39.54 -26.73 -35.95
CA ASP A 781 38.53 -26.60 -34.91
C ASP A 781 39.09 -25.94 -33.65
N LEU A 782 38.19 -25.38 -32.84
CA LEU A 782 38.46 -24.84 -31.51
C LEU A 782 37.59 -25.60 -30.50
N LEU A 783 38.21 -26.20 -29.48
CA LEU A 783 37.53 -26.89 -28.39
C LEU A 783 37.99 -26.25 -27.08
N ASP A 784 37.06 -25.77 -26.26
CA ASP A 784 37.34 -25.17 -24.96
C ASP A 784 36.49 -25.84 -23.89
N GLY A 785 37.12 -26.60 -23.01
CA GLY A 785 36.49 -27.38 -21.95
C GLY A 785 35.79 -26.47 -20.94
N GLY A 786 36.52 -25.49 -20.43
CA GLY A 786 36.03 -24.60 -19.38
C GLY A 786 36.45 -25.12 -18.01
N ALA A 787 35.59 -25.02 -17.00
CA ALA A 787 35.87 -25.49 -15.64
C ALA A 787 35.31 -26.90 -15.42
N GLY A 788 36.13 -27.86 -15.01
CA GLY A 788 35.75 -29.25 -14.79
C GLY A 788 36.79 -30.20 -15.37
N ASN A 789 36.55 -31.51 -15.34
CA ASN A 789 37.47 -32.49 -15.91
C ASN A 789 36.98 -32.90 -17.30
N ASP A 790 37.52 -32.25 -18.32
CA ASP A 790 36.98 -32.33 -19.68
C ASP A 790 37.71 -33.37 -20.53
N THR A 791 37.02 -33.90 -21.54
CA THR A 791 37.62 -34.75 -22.59
C THR A 791 37.49 -34.06 -23.94
N LEU A 792 38.61 -33.62 -24.50
CA LEU A 792 38.68 -32.89 -25.76
C LEU A 792 39.22 -33.81 -26.87
N ILE A 793 38.51 -33.95 -27.98
CA ILE A 793 38.88 -34.82 -29.10
C ILE A 793 39.02 -33.95 -30.34
N ALA A 794 40.27 -33.65 -30.73
CA ALA A 794 40.62 -32.70 -31.78
C ALA A 794 39.93 -32.99 -33.13
N GLY A 795 40.24 -34.15 -33.72
CA GLY A 795 39.74 -34.53 -35.03
C GLY A 795 40.75 -34.34 -36.15
N LEU A 796 40.27 -34.04 -37.35
CA LEU A 796 41.11 -33.84 -38.53
C LEU A 796 41.30 -32.34 -38.77
N GLY A 797 42.47 -31.80 -38.44
CA GLY A 797 42.70 -30.36 -38.62
C GLY A 797 44.03 -29.94 -38.04
N HIS A 798 44.25 -28.64 -37.95
CA HIS A 798 45.15 -28.07 -36.96
C HIS A 798 44.31 -27.43 -35.87
N ASP A 799 43.99 -28.23 -34.86
CA ASP A 799 42.96 -27.90 -33.86
C ASP A 799 43.56 -27.21 -32.63
N TYR A 800 42.72 -26.43 -31.95
CA TYR A 800 43.06 -25.71 -30.73
C TYR A 800 42.19 -26.23 -29.60
N LEU A 801 42.81 -26.88 -28.63
CA LEU A 801 42.15 -27.48 -27.47
C LEU A 801 42.58 -26.71 -26.23
N LEU A 802 41.61 -26.18 -25.51
CA LEU A 802 41.76 -25.52 -24.22
C LEU A 802 41.07 -26.42 -23.19
N GLY A 803 41.82 -26.89 -22.19
CA GLY A 803 41.27 -27.58 -21.03
C GLY A 803 40.51 -26.61 -20.15
N GLY A 804 41.26 -25.82 -19.39
CA GLY A 804 40.74 -24.85 -18.43
C GLY A 804 41.06 -25.32 -17.00
N PRO A 805 40.33 -24.86 -15.97
CA PRO A 805 40.51 -25.37 -14.61
C PRO A 805 39.93 -26.78 -14.43
N GLY A 806 40.70 -27.73 -13.89
CA GLY A 806 40.33 -29.13 -13.69
C GLY A 806 41.24 -30.13 -14.42
N ASP A 807 41.12 -31.42 -14.12
CA ASP A 807 42.02 -32.45 -14.68
C ASP A 807 41.54 -32.89 -16.07
N ASP A 808 42.11 -32.31 -17.13
CA ASP A 808 41.60 -32.50 -18.50
C ASP A 808 42.27 -33.64 -19.28
N TYR A 809 41.57 -34.15 -20.29
CA TYR A 809 42.06 -35.20 -21.18
C TYR A 809 41.90 -34.82 -22.65
N ALA A 810 42.99 -34.62 -23.38
CA ALA A 810 42.97 -34.27 -24.79
C ALA A 810 43.47 -35.41 -25.71
N TYR A 811 42.68 -35.75 -26.72
CA TYR A 811 43.08 -36.56 -27.87
C TYR A 811 43.41 -35.66 -29.05
N VAL A 812 44.65 -35.71 -29.51
CA VAL A 812 45.22 -34.79 -30.52
C VAL A 812 45.92 -35.52 -31.66
N ASP A 813 45.91 -34.91 -32.83
CA ASP A 813 46.61 -35.30 -34.05
C ASP A 813 47.81 -34.39 -34.38
N ASP A 814 48.46 -34.61 -35.53
CA ASP A 814 49.64 -33.85 -35.96
C ASP A 814 49.23 -32.45 -36.43
N GLY A 815 49.71 -31.40 -35.73
CA GLY A 815 49.35 -30.01 -36.00
C GLY A 815 48.52 -29.35 -34.91
N ASP A 816 48.03 -30.12 -33.93
CA ASP A 816 47.14 -29.63 -32.88
C ASP A 816 47.90 -29.04 -31.68
N TYR A 817 47.20 -28.14 -30.99
CA TYR A 817 47.67 -27.48 -29.77
C TYR A 817 46.70 -27.80 -28.64
N PHE A 818 47.23 -28.32 -27.53
CA PHE A 818 46.48 -28.50 -26.29
C PHE A 818 47.09 -27.64 -25.18
N PHE A 819 46.25 -26.85 -24.55
CA PHE A 819 46.58 -26.04 -23.38
C PHE A 819 45.69 -26.53 -22.25
N GLY A 820 46.24 -27.41 -21.40
CA GLY A 820 45.50 -28.05 -20.31
C GLY A 820 45.03 -27.03 -19.30
N GLY A 821 45.92 -26.52 -18.46
CA GLY A 821 45.56 -25.50 -17.48
C GLY A 821 46.58 -25.46 -16.37
N ASP A 822 46.15 -25.07 -15.17
CA ASP A 822 46.97 -25.07 -13.96
C ASP A 822 46.88 -26.41 -13.18
N ASP A 823 46.10 -27.38 -13.67
CA ASP A 823 45.75 -28.67 -13.04
C ASP A 823 46.39 -29.89 -13.76
N VAL A 824 45.98 -31.13 -13.45
CA VAL A 824 46.65 -32.34 -13.97
C VAL A 824 46.03 -32.78 -15.30
N ASP A 825 46.70 -32.38 -16.39
CA ASP A 825 46.20 -32.61 -17.74
C ASP A 825 46.90 -33.75 -18.48
N ILE A 826 46.13 -34.53 -19.22
CA ILE A 826 46.63 -35.67 -19.99
C ILE A 826 46.41 -35.44 -21.48
N MET A 827 47.51 -35.26 -22.21
CA MET A 827 47.53 -35.21 -23.68
C MET A 827 47.91 -36.57 -24.28
N ALA A 828 47.09 -37.08 -25.20
CA ALA A 828 47.34 -38.33 -25.92
C ALA A 828 47.29 -38.13 -27.44
N GLY A 829 48.40 -38.42 -28.13
CA GLY A 829 48.46 -38.48 -29.60
C GLY A 829 47.59 -39.60 -30.19
N SER A 830 46.93 -39.34 -31.33
CA SER A 830 45.81 -40.15 -31.83
C SER A 830 46.11 -41.62 -32.12
N THR A 831 45.03 -42.40 -32.05
CA THR A 831 44.86 -43.69 -32.75
C THR A 831 43.59 -43.68 -33.58
N PHE A 832 43.59 -44.42 -34.69
CA PHE A 832 42.52 -44.48 -35.69
C PHE A 832 41.13 -44.66 -35.05
N ILE A 833 40.29 -43.62 -35.12
CA ILE A 833 39.07 -43.36 -34.31
C ILE A 833 37.92 -44.39 -34.49
N VAL A 834 38.07 -45.41 -35.34
CA VAL A 834 36.95 -46.31 -35.67
C VAL A 834 36.85 -47.56 -34.76
N ASN A 835 37.84 -47.87 -33.91
CA ASN A 835 37.75 -48.98 -32.94
C ASN A 835 38.74 -48.83 -31.78
N PHE A 836 38.26 -48.38 -30.60
CA PHE A 836 38.95 -48.23 -29.30
C PHE A 836 39.72 -49.48 -28.80
N THR A 837 40.71 -49.99 -29.53
CA THR A 837 41.37 -51.27 -29.20
C THR A 837 42.88 -51.32 -29.26
N ASN A 838 43.61 -50.23 -29.52
CA ASN A 838 45.06 -50.14 -29.23
C ASN A 838 45.57 -48.71 -29.38
N ALA A 839 46.20 -48.15 -28.35
CA ALA A 839 46.92 -46.87 -28.39
C ALA A 839 48.32 -47.04 -29.00
N THR A 840 48.70 -46.20 -29.97
CA THR A 840 50.04 -46.11 -30.56
C THR A 840 50.36 -44.64 -30.80
N ILE A 841 51.51 -44.18 -30.29
CA ILE A 841 52.02 -42.82 -30.45
C ILE A 841 52.24 -42.53 -31.95
N SER A 842 51.47 -41.61 -32.53
CA SER A 842 51.70 -41.11 -33.88
C SER A 842 53.00 -40.27 -33.93
N SER A 843 53.65 -40.19 -35.09
CA SER A 843 54.97 -39.57 -35.25
C SER A 843 54.91 -38.10 -35.71
N GLY A 844 54.00 -37.31 -35.14
CA GLY A 844 53.77 -35.89 -35.45
C GLY A 844 54.40 -34.92 -34.45
N THR A 845 54.38 -33.63 -34.78
CA THR A 845 54.71 -32.48 -33.91
C THR A 845 53.41 -31.92 -33.33
N HIS A 846 53.23 -32.08 -32.02
CA HIS A 846 52.12 -31.53 -31.24
C HIS A 846 52.69 -30.77 -30.03
N TYR A 847 51.93 -29.79 -29.52
CA TYR A 847 52.31 -28.98 -28.36
C TYR A 847 51.32 -29.16 -27.23
N GLY A 848 51.83 -29.51 -26.04
CA GLY A 848 51.06 -29.60 -24.80
C GLY A 848 51.75 -28.80 -23.70
N GLU A 849 50.98 -27.96 -23.02
CA GLU A 849 51.37 -27.29 -21.77
C GLU A 849 50.48 -27.83 -20.65
N GLY A 850 51.09 -28.28 -19.54
CA GLY A 850 50.40 -28.87 -18.39
C GLY A 850 50.61 -28.10 -17.09
N GLY A 851 50.66 -26.76 -17.16
CA GLY A 851 50.77 -25.89 -15.99
C GLY A 851 51.89 -26.24 -15.00
N GLU A 852 51.74 -25.79 -13.74
CA GLU A 852 52.65 -26.14 -12.64
C GLU A 852 52.40 -27.56 -12.07
N GLY A 853 51.36 -28.27 -12.55
CA GLY A 853 50.91 -29.57 -12.07
C GLY A 853 51.05 -30.70 -13.09
N ASN A 854 52.29 -31.14 -13.38
CA ASN A 854 52.62 -32.20 -14.36
C ASN A 854 51.60 -33.33 -14.59
#